data_AF-A0A5C5Y9Z8-F1
#
_entry.id   AF-A0A5C5Y9Z8-F1
#
_cell.length_a   1.000
_cell.length_b   1.000
_cell.length_c   1.000
_cell.angle_alpha   90.00
_cell.angle_beta   90.00
_cell.angle_gamma   90.00
#
_symmetry.space_group_name_H-M   'P 1'
#
loop_
_entity.id
_entity.type
_entity.pdbx_description
1 polymer ?
#
loop_
_entity_poly.entity_id
_entity_poly.type
_entity_poly.pdbx_seq_one_letter_code
_entity_poly.pdbx_strand_id
1 'polypeptide(L)'
;MMSLEEIQSAFAMREKEERKFWDAPLTKATIAAELPFWLMVEPSEVELLVGDCPATATIHQGLVGYHEGGLCLNSNNNLIAVAYDGRLPRSEQARIDSVESVVKRLMKTTIEFDIEIHESVISAWGQRNSVLPADNSKVSLVNLAMQYMSSLAYAHLPFVNRLIYAYRSTSFDPFAFEVSEWDIANWYIETEESFCIVNLMPYKSLDSSPDVGVFGKSTRSRYLATTPGDVQAQALTELTPGKSQILDAKSLLVRGRFSEAIRSAVTAIEVSVEAKTRELLLSRGLQNEQLEAELAETKMDFFERLRRLQMLIGRRIPGPRVFWDWLNDDSDDPPLAPYLNGVQLTRELDAVRRIRHEIVHRGLGVSIFDRGPALRAIETMSWLFEWLEPNDPFGEDTENYAFYSTMRGQFPLEASFTKDGVCMREPKLDWENDVVFPKDSLIEQYRQSLEGDVPDVDVFAAMTLSALGVSYSDADPSSEQSRLAHEQLWAKIGKRDTLVFSLERGTRLDVNAVSRLIQRKRNAEISSGRRLQGLVFLENANSLIERDDFDEFFRENLLSLQLADITLVDANRVMGCILAMDKYGWDQQWIIKKLSQPGFSDCIPDVFSAIGSVKRPLPRHSAVSISLNEDSHFKSGDCLMFLVSNRFIEFTPPTIQVERTSVEQVDGPIDFGAEVPDGIPPIKSNWLAYTRRADVLPSDSSVAVPD
;
A
#
# COMPACT_ATOMS: atom_id res chain seq x y z
N MET A 1 14.55 5.01 31.50
CA MET A 1 13.97 5.71 30.35
C MET A 1 14.92 6.83 29.98
N MET A 2 15.31 6.92 28.71
CA MET A 2 16.12 8.04 28.21
C MET A 2 15.28 9.32 28.22
N SER A 3 15.90 10.46 28.50
CA SER A 3 15.24 11.76 28.37
C SER A 3 15.01 12.12 26.90
N LEU A 4 14.04 13.01 26.62
CA LEU A 4 13.78 13.50 25.27
C LEU A 4 15.03 14.15 24.63
N GLU A 5 15.84 14.84 25.42
CA GLU A 5 17.12 15.43 24.98
C GLU A 5 18.16 14.36 24.62
N GLU A 6 18.23 13.25 25.39
CA GLU A 6 19.11 12.11 25.07
C GLU A 6 18.68 11.40 23.79
N ILE A 7 17.37 11.28 23.55
CA ILE A 7 16.81 10.73 22.31
C ILE A 7 17.17 11.63 21.12
N GLN A 8 16.92 12.93 21.21
CA GLN A 8 17.25 13.90 20.15
C GLN A 8 18.75 13.94 19.83
N SER A 9 19.59 13.91 20.87
CA SER A 9 21.05 13.87 20.71
C SER A 9 21.53 12.57 20.03
N ALA A 10 20.93 11.42 20.40
CA ALA A 10 21.23 10.15 19.76
C ALA A 10 20.81 10.13 18.27
N PHE A 11 19.66 10.71 17.93
CA PHE A 11 19.23 10.87 16.53
C PHE A 11 20.15 11.78 15.73
N ALA A 12 20.52 12.95 16.26
CA ALA A 12 21.43 13.87 15.59
C ALA A 12 22.84 13.26 15.39
N MET A 13 23.31 12.47 16.36
CA MET A 13 24.57 11.72 16.22
C MET A 13 24.46 10.66 15.11
N ARG A 14 23.35 9.91 15.08
CA ARG A 14 23.09 8.90 14.06
C ARG A 14 23.01 9.49 12.66
N GLU A 15 22.26 10.57 12.47
CA GLU A 15 22.16 11.29 11.18
C GLU A 15 23.53 11.77 10.69
N LYS A 16 24.36 12.29 11.61
CA LYS A 16 25.73 12.70 11.29
C LYS A 16 26.62 11.53 10.88
N GLU A 17 26.45 10.35 11.47
CA GLU A 17 27.21 9.15 11.12
C GLU A 17 26.74 8.53 9.80
N GLU A 18 25.43 8.48 9.56
CA GLU A 18 24.85 8.04 8.29
C GLU A 18 25.25 8.98 7.15
N ARG A 19 25.26 10.30 7.37
CA ARG A 19 25.73 11.25 6.37
C ARG A 19 27.22 11.06 6.04
N LYS A 20 28.06 10.80 7.05
CA LYS A 20 29.47 10.43 6.82
C LYS A 20 29.62 9.13 6.06
N PHE A 21 28.70 8.19 6.24
CA PHE A 21 28.70 6.93 5.50
C PHE A 21 28.50 7.19 4.00
N TRP A 22 27.55 8.05 3.62
CA TRP A 22 27.27 8.39 2.22
C TRP A 22 28.26 9.39 1.60
N ASP A 23 28.82 10.30 2.41
CA ASP A 23 29.85 11.25 1.97
C ASP A 23 31.24 10.60 1.78
N ALA A 24 31.41 9.35 2.17
CA ALA A 24 32.67 8.63 2.02
C ALA A 24 33.02 8.46 0.52
N PRO A 25 34.30 8.55 0.14
CA PRO A 25 34.71 8.39 -1.25
C PRO A 25 34.35 6.98 -1.76
N LEU A 26 34.11 6.92 -3.06
CA LEU A 26 33.93 5.67 -3.77
C LEU A 26 35.29 5.01 -4.00
N THR A 27 35.35 3.70 -3.79
CA THR A 27 36.50 2.85 -4.11
C THR A 27 36.07 1.76 -5.08
N LYS A 28 37.04 1.29 -5.87
CA LYS A 28 36.82 0.22 -6.84
C LYS A 28 36.67 -1.11 -6.14
N ALA A 29 35.67 -1.86 -6.57
CA ALA A 29 35.40 -3.22 -6.10
C ALA A 29 34.91 -4.08 -7.27
N THR A 30 34.88 -5.38 -7.07
CA THR A 30 34.15 -6.30 -7.94
C THR A 30 32.96 -6.88 -7.18
N ILE A 31 31.89 -7.16 -7.91
CA ILE A 31 30.74 -7.91 -7.40
C ILE A 31 30.50 -9.11 -8.29
N ALA A 32 30.35 -10.28 -7.67
CA ALA A 32 30.24 -11.52 -8.41
C ALA A 32 29.24 -12.49 -7.80
N ALA A 33 28.73 -13.37 -8.65
CA ALA A 33 27.80 -14.43 -8.28
C ALA A 33 28.06 -15.69 -9.11
N GLU A 34 27.91 -16.85 -8.47
CA GLU A 34 27.90 -18.14 -9.15
C GLU A 34 26.50 -18.42 -9.72
N LEU A 35 26.44 -18.78 -11.00
CA LEU A 35 25.20 -19.23 -11.63
C LEU A 35 24.83 -20.66 -11.23
N PRO A 36 23.54 -21.02 -11.25
CA PRO A 36 23.09 -22.38 -10.96
C PRO A 36 23.38 -23.37 -12.10
N PHE A 37 23.99 -22.93 -13.21
CA PHE A 37 24.34 -23.73 -14.38
C PHE A 37 25.65 -23.26 -15.01
N TRP A 38 26.13 -24.02 -15.99
CA TRP A 38 27.30 -23.66 -16.79
C TRP A 38 26.85 -22.92 -18.05
N LEU A 39 27.46 -21.77 -18.33
CA LEU A 39 27.43 -21.20 -19.67
C LEU A 39 28.51 -21.90 -20.49
N MET A 40 28.16 -22.51 -21.63
CA MET A 40 29.11 -23.24 -22.47
C MET A 40 29.89 -22.28 -23.39
N VAL A 41 30.54 -21.28 -22.79
CA VAL A 41 31.34 -20.25 -23.45
C VAL A 41 32.73 -20.15 -22.81
N GLU A 42 33.71 -19.74 -23.62
CA GLU A 42 35.04 -19.43 -23.11
C GLU A 42 34.99 -18.22 -22.14
N PRO A 43 35.91 -18.15 -21.16
CA PRO A 43 36.05 -16.96 -20.33
C PRO A 43 36.19 -15.71 -21.20
N SER A 44 35.33 -14.73 -20.98
CA SER A 44 35.18 -13.58 -21.85
C SER A 44 34.52 -12.42 -21.12
N GLU A 45 34.69 -11.21 -21.66
CA GLU A 45 33.99 -10.00 -21.23
C GLU A 45 32.84 -9.72 -22.21
N VAL A 46 31.67 -9.37 -21.66
CA VAL A 46 30.47 -9.05 -22.44
C VAL A 46 29.93 -7.72 -21.98
N GLU A 47 29.82 -6.77 -22.92
CA GLU A 47 29.15 -5.49 -22.68
C GLU A 47 27.64 -5.68 -22.65
N LEU A 48 27.01 -5.15 -21.60
CA LEU A 48 25.58 -5.24 -21.35
C LEU A 48 24.99 -3.85 -21.16
N LEU A 49 23.71 -3.74 -21.50
CA LEU A 49 22.96 -2.50 -21.37
C LEU A 49 21.58 -2.82 -20.76
N VAL A 50 21.26 -2.16 -19.65
CA VAL A 50 19.95 -2.20 -18.99
C VAL A 50 19.42 -0.76 -18.94
N GLY A 51 18.35 -0.48 -19.70
CA GLY A 51 17.95 0.90 -19.95
C GLY A 51 19.06 1.67 -20.65
N ASP A 52 19.50 2.78 -20.03
CA ASP A 52 20.64 3.59 -20.48
C ASP A 52 21.93 3.33 -19.67
N CYS A 53 21.94 2.30 -18.83
CA CYS A 53 23.04 1.97 -17.92
C CYS A 53 23.91 0.85 -18.49
N PRO A 54 25.19 1.12 -18.84
CA PRO A 54 26.12 0.10 -19.30
C PRO A 54 26.73 -0.67 -18.11
N ALA A 55 27.11 -1.92 -18.34
CA ALA A 55 27.99 -2.68 -17.45
C ALA A 55 28.77 -3.73 -18.26
N THR A 56 29.97 -4.07 -17.82
CA THR A 56 30.76 -5.17 -18.40
C THR A 56 30.68 -6.38 -17.48
N ALA A 57 30.19 -7.49 -18.01
CA ALA A 57 30.17 -8.77 -17.32
C ALA A 57 31.39 -9.60 -17.70
N THR A 58 32.21 -9.96 -16.73
CA THR A 58 33.31 -10.92 -16.91
C THR A 58 32.81 -12.33 -16.58
N ILE A 59 32.91 -13.23 -17.55
CA ILE A 59 32.50 -14.62 -17.42
C ILE A 59 33.70 -15.47 -17.02
N HIS A 60 33.63 -16.11 -15.87
CA HIS A 60 34.65 -17.02 -15.39
C HIS A 60 34.18 -18.47 -15.44
N GLN A 61 35.09 -19.34 -15.89
CA GLN A 61 34.91 -20.80 -15.88
C GLN A 61 35.98 -21.44 -15.03
N GLY A 62 35.60 -22.36 -14.14
CA GLY A 62 36.55 -23.16 -13.36
C GLY A 62 37.18 -22.43 -12.17
N LEU A 63 36.50 -21.41 -11.63
CA LEU A 63 36.86 -20.85 -10.32
C LEU A 63 36.63 -21.87 -9.21
N VAL A 64 37.39 -21.72 -8.13
CA VAL A 64 37.31 -22.55 -6.93
C VAL A 64 36.96 -21.66 -5.75
N GLY A 65 35.90 -22.03 -5.05
CA GLY A 65 35.55 -21.45 -3.75
C GLY A 65 36.33 -22.13 -2.65
N TYR A 66 36.95 -21.33 -1.78
CA TYR A 66 37.71 -21.79 -0.61
C TYR A 66 36.86 -21.55 0.63
N HIS A 67 36.52 -22.63 1.33
CA HIS A 67 35.62 -22.60 2.48
C HIS A 67 36.38 -22.94 3.77
N GLU A 68 36.18 -22.13 4.81
CA GLU A 68 36.70 -22.38 6.16
C GLU A 68 36.01 -23.60 6.79
N GLY A 69 36.80 -24.49 7.38
CA GLY A 69 36.32 -25.68 8.06
C GLY A 69 36.42 -26.96 7.23
N GLY A 70 35.77 -28.02 7.71
CA GLY A 70 35.82 -29.36 7.10
C GLY A 70 34.72 -29.64 6.06
N LEU A 71 33.83 -28.69 5.78
CA LEU A 71 32.66 -28.88 4.92
C LEU A 71 32.33 -27.58 4.16
N CYS A 72 31.73 -27.71 2.98
CA CYS A 72 31.10 -26.58 2.28
C CYS A 72 29.67 -26.43 2.80
N LEU A 73 29.32 -25.25 3.32
CA LEU A 73 27.96 -24.93 3.76
C LEU A 73 27.09 -24.51 2.57
N ASN A 74 25.77 -24.72 2.65
CA ASN A 74 24.85 -24.29 1.59
C ASN A 74 24.67 -22.76 1.60
N SER A 75 24.74 -22.17 2.79
CA SER A 75 24.71 -20.72 2.99
C SER A 75 25.90 -19.99 2.38
N ASN A 76 26.99 -20.69 2.04
CA ASN A 76 28.30 -20.12 1.73
C ASN A 76 28.84 -19.17 2.82
N ASN A 77 28.29 -19.16 4.04
CA ASN A 77 28.75 -18.26 5.11
C ASN A 77 30.20 -18.53 5.54
N ASN A 78 30.74 -19.71 5.21
CA ASN A 78 32.13 -20.07 5.44
C ASN A 78 33.03 -19.88 4.20
N LEU A 79 32.55 -19.26 3.12
CA LEU A 79 33.38 -18.93 1.95
C LEU A 79 34.33 -17.76 2.31
N ILE A 80 35.63 -17.94 2.07
CA ILE A 80 36.66 -16.96 2.45
C ILE A 80 37.47 -16.40 1.26
N ALA A 81 37.42 -17.07 0.11
CA ALA A 81 38.07 -16.64 -1.12
C ALA A 81 37.49 -17.37 -2.34
N VAL A 82 37.59 -16.75 -3.52
CA VAL A 82 37.22 -17.34 -4.81
C VAL A 82 38.33 -17.04 -5.83
N ALA A 83 38.99 -18.08 -6.33
CA ALA A 83 40.05 -17.91 -7.33
C ALA A 83 40.24 -19.15 -8.21
N TYR A 84 41.03 -19.01 -9.26
CA TYR A 84 41.52 -20.15 -10.02
C TYR A 84 42.48 -20.99 -9.19
N ASP A 85 42.35 -22.31 -9.26
CA ASP A 85 43.21 -23.20 -8.49
C ASP A 85 44.70 -22.97 -8.83
N GLY A 86 45.50 -22.71 -7.80
CA GLY A 86 46.92 -22.39 -7.93
C GLY A 86 47.24 -20.95 -8.36
N ARG A 87 46.25 -20.07 -8.53
CA ARG A 87 46.44 -18.64 -8.82
C ARG A 87 45.72 -17.77 -7.79
N LEU A 88 46.18 -17.85 -6.55
CA LEU A 88 45.65 -17.06 -5.44
C LEU A 88 46.40 -15.71 -5.35
N PRO A 89 45.69 -14.57 -5.42
CA PRO A 89 46.21 -13.28 -4.98
C PRO A 89 46.78 -13.36 -3.55
N ARG A 90 47.74 -12.48 -3.24
CA ARG A 90 48.39 -12.48 -1.91
C ARG A 90 47.41 -12.26 -0.77
N SER A 91 46.41 -11.40 -0.96
CA SER A 91 45.35 -11.13 0.02
C SER A 91 44.53 -12.39 0.30
N GLU A 92 44.10 -13.10 -0.74
CA GLU A 92 43.39 -14.38 -0.62
C GLU A 92 44.23 -15.47 0.04
N GLN A 93 45.49 -15.60 -0.35
CA GLN A 93 46.41 -16.57 0.26
C GLN A 93 46.56 -16.30 1.77
N ALA A 94 46.70 -15.04 2.17
CA ALA A 94 46.77 -14.67 3.59
C ALA A 94 45.48 -15.03 4.35
N ARG A 95 44.29 -14.87 3.75
CA ARG A 95 43.02 -15.31 4.34
C ARG A 95 42.97 -16.83 4.51
N ILE A 96 43.37 -17.57 3.48
CA ILE A 96 43.42 -19.04 3.50
C ILE A 96 44.43 -19.56 4.54
N ASP A 97 45.59 -18.94 4.65
CA ASP A 97 46.63 -19.32 5.62
C ASP A 97 46.23 -18.99 7.07
N SER A 98 45.25 -18.11 7.26
CA SER A 98 44.77 -17.71 8.60
C SER A 98 43.79 -18.69 9.24
N VAL A 99 43.30 -19.67 8.48
CA VAL A 99 42.30 -20.65 8.96
C VAL A 99 42.90 -22.05 9.10
N GLU A 100 42.43 -22.83 10.07
CA GLU A 100 43.01 -24.14 10.40
C GLU A 100 42.74 -25.22 9.34
N SER A 101 41.58 -25.15 8.67
CA SER A 101 41.16 -26.12 7.67
C SER A 101 40.39 -25.45 6.55
N VAL A 102 40.63 -25.92 5.32
CA VAL A 102 40.01 -25.38 4.12
C VAL A 102 39.51 -26.51 3.23
N VAL A 103 38.26 -26.39 2.79
CA VAL A 103 37.68 -27.22 1.74
C VAL A 103 37.55 -26.41 0.47
N LYS A 104 37.95 -27.03 -0.65
CA LYS A 104 37.82 -26.46 -1.99
C LYS A 104 36.57 -26.99 -2.68
N ARG A 105 35.81 -26.12 -3.35
CA ARG A 105 34.69 -26.50 -4.22
C ARG A 105 34.84 -25.85 -5.59
N LEU A 106 34.79 -26.65 -6.65
CA LEU A 106 34.68 -26.14 -8.01
C LEU A 106 33.34 -25.39 -8.16
N MET A 107 33.41 -24.13 -8.56
CA MET A 107 32.26 -23.29 -8.84
C MET A 107 31.81 -23.51 -10.28
N LYS A 108 30.50 -23.37 -10.49
CA LYS A 108 29.90 -23.25 -11.83
C LYS A 108 30.35 -21.95 -12.50
N THR A 109 29.69 -21.56 -13.59
CA THR A 109 30.01 -20.27 -14.21
C THR A 109 29.77 -19.14 -13.22
N THR A 110 30.80 -18.35 -12.99
CA THR A 110 30.74 -17.15 -12.17
C THR A 110 30.69 -15.95 -13.10
N ILE A 111 29.82 -14.99 -12.78
CA ILE A 111 29.80 -13.68 -13.43
C ILE A 111 30.31 -12.65 -12.45
N GLU A 112 31.20 -11.78 -12.91
CA GLU A 112 31.76 -10.65 -12.18
C GLU A 112 31.45 -9.34 -12.90
N PHE A 113 31.25 -8.27 -12.12
CA PHE A 113 31.09 -6.90 -12.59
C PHE A 113 32.03 -5.98 -11.82
N ASP A 114 32.64 -5.03 -12.52
CA ASP A 114 33.33 -3.90 -11.90
C ASP A 114 32.31 -2.91 -11.34
N ILE A 115 32.50 -2.50 -10.09
CA ILE A 115 31.62 -1.56 -9.38
C ILE A 115 32.41 -0.55 -8.56
N GLU A 116 31.71 0.51 -8.16
CA GLU A 116 32.19 1.49 -7.19
C GLU A 116 31.31 1.44 -5.94
N ILE A 117 31.95 1.38 -4.77
CA ILE A 117 31.26 1.33 -3.47
C ILE A 117 31.87 2.33 -2.50
N HIS A 118 31.09 2.83 -1.54
CA HIS A 118 31.66 3.73 -0.53
C HIS A 118 32.64 2.99 0.39
N GLU A 119 33.80 3.59 0.67
CA GLU A 119 34.80 3.03 1.59
C GLU A 119 34.24 2.74 3.00
N SER A 120 33.24 3.52 3.41
CA SER A 120 32.50 3.35 4.66
C SER A 120 31.78 2.00 4.76
N VAL A 121 31.30 1.44 3.63
CA VAL A 121 30.61 0.14 3.56
C VAL A 121 31.57 -0.97 3.98
N ILE A 122 32.77 -0.99 3.40
CA ILE A 122 33.81 -1.98 3.69
C ILE A 122 34.32 -1.83 5.13
N SER A 123 34.54 -0.58 5.55
CA SER A 123 34.99 -0.27 6.91
C SER A 123 33.97 -0.74 7.97
N ALA A 124 32.68 -0.49 7.75
CA ALA A 124 31.60 -0.95 8.63
C ALA A 124 31.51 -2.48 8.64
N TRP A 125 31.55 -3.11 7.46
CA TRP A 125 31.48 -4.56 7.33
C TRP A 125 32.65 -5.29 8.01
N GLY A 126 33.86 -4.74 7.95
CA GLY A 126 35.04 -5.29 8.64
C GLY A 126 34.88 -5.31 10.17
N GLN A 127 34.05 -4.42 10.72
CA GLN A 127 33.81 -4.35 12.17
C GLN A 127 32.72 -5.31 12.67
N ARG A 128 31.98 -6.00 11.78
CA ARG A 128 30.78 -6.79 12.14
C ARG A 128 30.96 -7.77 13.30
N ASN A 129 32.14 -8.40 13.42
CA ASN A 129 32.43 -9.37 14.48
C ASN A 129 32.85 -8.73 15.81
N SER A 130 33.09 -7.43 15.82
CA SER A 130 33.56 -6.65 16.98
C SER A 130 32.48 -5.75 17.59
N VAL A 131 31.31 -5.63 16.94
CA VAL A 131 30.21 -4.80 17.42
C VAL A 131 29.40 -5.56 18.47
N LEU A 132 29.32 -5.01 19.67
CA LEU A 132 28.45 -5.53 20.73
C LEU A 132 27.01 -5.03 20.52
N PRO A 133 25.98 -5.83 20.85
CA PRO A 133 24.58 -5.41 20.71
C PRO A 133 24.20 -4.13 21.48
N ALA A 134 24.99 -3.74 22.48
CA ALA A 134 24.78 -2.51 23.25
C ALA A 134 25.29 -1.24 22.53
N ASP A 135 26.07 -1.37 21.46
CA ASP A 135 26.65 -0.27 20.68
C ASP A 135 25.74 0.08 19.49
N ASN A 136 24.59 0.70 19.79
CA ASN A 136 23.50 0.92 18.84
C ASN A 136 23.93 1.64 17.55
N SER A 137 24.87 2.59 17.64
CA SER A 137 25.34 3.35 16.46
C SER A 137 26.14 2.46 15.50
N LYS A 138 27.08 1.66 16.02
CA LYS A 138 27.85 0.73 15.18
C LYS A 138 27.00 -0.39 14.61
N VAL A 139 26.03 -0.90 15.39
CA VAL A 139 25.05 -1.89 14.88
C VAL A 139 24.27 -1.30 13.70
N SER A 140 23.84 -0.03 13.81
CA SER A 140 23.14 0.68 12.74
C SER A 140 24.00 0.77 11.46
N LEU A 141 25.27 1.14 11.58
CA LEU A 141 26.18 1.25 10.42
C LEU A 141 26.46 -0.09 9.75
N VAL A 142 26.63 -1.18 10.52
CA VAL A 142 26.80 -2.52 9.96
C VAL A 142 25.52 -2.96 9.22
N ASN A 143 24.36 -2.72 9.81
CA ASN A 143 23.08 -3.01 9.16
C ASN A 143 22.89 -2.20 7.87
N LEU A 144 23.26 -0.91 7.88
CA LEU A 144 23.22 -0.06 6.69
C LEU A 144 24.17 -0.58 5.60
N ALA A 145 25.39 -1.00 5.95
CA ALA A 145 26.32 -1.63 5.01
C ALA A 145 25.77 -2.93 4.42
N MET A 146 25.11 -3.77 5.22
CA MET A 146 24.44 -4.98 4.74
C MET A 146 23.32 -4.66 3.76
N GLN A 147 22.45 -3.70 4.10
CA GLN A 147 21.37 -3.25 3.22
C GLN A 147 21.91 -2.66 1.91
N TYR A 148 23.01 -1.90 1.98
CA TYR A 148 23.71 -1.33 0.82
C TYR A 148 24.16 -2.44 -0.13
N MET A 149 24.92 -3.40 0.38
CA MET A 149 25.47 -4.47 -0.44
C MET A 149 24.37 -5.37 -1.01
N SER A 150 23.35 -5.73 -0.23
CA SER A 150 22.23 -6.54 -0.73
C SER A 150 21.41 -5.80 -1.79
N SER A 151 21.17 -4.50 -1.63
CA SER A 151 20.44 -3.71 -2.63
C SER A 151 21.27 -3.53 -3.91
N LEU A 152 22.59 -3.37 -3.77
CA LEU A 152 23.52 -3.32 -4.90
C LEU A 152 23.53 -4.65 -5.67
N ALA A 153 23.66 -5.78 -4.98
CA ALA A 153 23.60 -7.12 -5.58
C ALA A 153 22.25 -7.35 -6.29
N TYR A 154 21.14 -6.97 -5.64
CA TYR A 154 19.81 -7.04 -6.24
C TYR A 154 19.69 -6.22 -7.53
N ALA A 155 20.28 -5.01 -7.56
CA ALA A 155 20.30 -4.14 -8.73
C ALA A 155 21.13 -4.69 -9.92
N HIS A 156 22.00 -5.69 -9.70
CA HIS A 156 22.78 -6.34 -10.76
C HIS A 156 22.05 -7.53 -11.41
N LEU A 157 20.96 -8.04 -10.82
CA LEU A 157 20.15 -9.13 -11.40
C LEU A 157 19.71 -8.88 -12.85
N PRO A 158 19.25 -7.66 -13.24
CA PRO A 158 18.87 -7.38 -14.63
C PRO A 158 20.01 -7.59 -15.63
N PHE A 159 21.25 -7.24 -15.26
CA PHE A 159 22.43 -7.45 -16.11
C PHE A 159 22.72 -8.95 -16.27
N VAL A 160 22.70 -9.70 -15.17
CA VAL A 160 22.86 -11.17 -15.20
C VAL A 160 21.82 -11.81 -16.12
N ASN A 161 20.54 -11.45 -15.99
CA ASN A 161 19.48 -11.98 -16.85
C ASN A 161 19.60 -11.51 -18.31
N ARG A 162 20.11 -10.30 -18.56
CA ARG A 162 20.40 -9.82 -19.91
C ARG A 162 21.49 -10.67 -20.57
N LEU A 163 22.55 -11.00 -19.84
CA LEU A 163 23.61 -11.90 -20.32
C LEU A 163 23.05 -13.30 -20.60
N ILE A 164 22.30 -13.87 -19.65
CA ILE A 164 21.68 -15.19 -19.81
C ILE A 164 20.75 -15.21 -21.03
N TYR A 165 19.95 -14.16 -21.24
CA TYR A 165 19.08 -14.06 -22.41
C TYR A 165 19.87 -14.02 -23.72
N ALA A 166 20.94 -13.23 -23.78
CA ALA A 166 21.82 -13.16 -24.95
C ALA A 166 22.48 -14.52 -25.24
N TYR A 167 22.96 -15.20 -24.20
CA TYR A 167 23.49 -16.56 -24.32
C TYR A 167 22.42 -17.53 -24.83
N ARG A 168 21.26 -17.61 -24.19
CA ARG A 168 20.17 -18.53 -24.58
C ARG A 168 19.69 -18.29 -26.01
N SER A 169 19.64 -17.03 -26.44
CA SER A 169 19.22 -16.67 -27.79
C SER A 169 20.21 -17.12 -28.87
N THR A 170 21.48 -17.33 -28.51
CA THR A 170 22.53 -17.77 -29.44
C THR A 170 22.80 -19.27 -29.34
N SER A 171 22.71 -19.86 -28.15
CA SER A 171 23.05 -21.27 -27.89
C SER A 171 21.86 -22.21 -27.92
N PHE A 172 20.64 -21.71 -27.69
CA PHE A 172 19.44 -22.52 -27.40
C PHE A 172 19.64 -23.52 -26.25
N ASP A 173 20.52 -23.20 -25.29
CA ASP A 173 20.80 -24.04 -24.13
C ASP A 173 19.56 -24.20 -23.24
N PRO A 174 19.01 -25.42 -23.07
CA PRO A 174 17.81 -25.65 -22.26
C PRO A 174 18.09 -25.63 -20.74
N PHE A 175 19.36 -25.69 -20.32
CA PHE A 175 19.75 -25.65 -18.90
C PHE A 175 19.94 -24.23 -18.38
N ALA A 176 20.23 -23.27 -19.26
CA ALA A 176 20.27 -21.87 -18.89
C ALA A 176 18.86 -21.29 -18.81
N PHE A 177 18.53 -20.66 -17.69
CA PHE A 177 17.24 -20.03 -17.43
C PHE A 177 17.41 -18.69 -16.72
N GLU A 178 16.39 -17.84 -16.82
CA GLU A 178 16.34 -16.57 -16.12
C GLU A 178 16.35 -16.80 -14.60
N VAL A 179 17.29 -16.16 -13.91
CA VAL A 179 17.53 -16.33 -12.47
C VAL A 179 16.87 -15.21 -11.68
N SER A 180 16.47 -15.51 -10.45
CA SER A 180 16.05 -14.51 -9.47
C SER A 180 16.98 -14.45 -8.27
N GLU A 181 16.66 -13.59 -7.31
CA GLU A 181 17.34 -13.52 -6.00
C GLU A 181 17.31 -14.86 -5.23
N TRP A 182 16.41 -15.78 -5.58
CA TRP A 182 16.36 -17.12 -5.00
C TRP A 182 17.37 -18.09 -5.62
N ASP A 183 17.58 -17.97 -6.93
CA ASP A 183 18.44 -18.86 -7.71
C ASP A 183 19.92 -18.51 -7.52
N ILE A 184 20.22 -17.21 -7.38
CA ILE A 184 21.55 -16.69 -7.05
C ILE A 184 21.53 -15.88 -5.75
N ALA A 185 21.20 -16.55 -4.65
CA ALA A 185 21.05 -15.91 -3.34
C ALA A 185 22.37 -15.40 -2.74
N ASN A 186 23.49 -16.02 -3.10
CA ASN A 186 24.80 -15.75 -2.51
C ASN A 186 25.66 -15.00 -3.52
N TRP A 187 25.98 -13.76 -3.18
CA TRP A 187 26.88 -12.87 -3.91
C TRP A 187 28.11 -12.61 -3.07
N TYR A 188 29.15 -12.09 -3.70
CA TYR A 188 30.32 -11.60 -2.97
C TYR A 188 30.86 -10.34 -3.61
N ILE A 189 31.39 -9.47 -2.74
CA ILE A 189 32.01 -8.20 -3.10
C ILE A 189 33.47 -8.27 -2.65
N GLU A 190 34.37 -7.98 -3.57
CA GLU A 190 35.80 -8.00 -3.32
C GLU A 190 36.44 -6.65 -3.62
N THR A 191 37.38 -6.28 -2.76
CA THR A 191 38.30 -5.14 -2.92
C THR A 191 39.71 -5.68 -2.76
N GLU A 192 40.74 -4.86 -2.99
CA GLU A 192 42.13 -5.30 -2.77
C GLU A 192 42.37 -5.83 -1.34
N GLU A 193 41.63 -5.31 -0.35
CA GLU A 193 41.85 -5.61 1.07
C GLU A 193 40.78 -6.51 1.71
N SER A 194 39.58 -6.57 1.15
CA SER A 194 38.42 -7.18 1.82
C SER A 194 37.58 -8.07 0.90
N PHE A 195 37.03 -9.13 1.47
CA PHE A 195 36.07 -10.05 0.83
C PHE A 195 34.80 -10.15 1.66
N CYS A 196 33.67 -9.90 1.03
CA CYS A 196 32.37 -9.74 1.69
C CYS A 196 31.36 -10.69 1.05
N ILE A 197 30.70 -11.53 1.86
CA ILE A 197 29.57 -12.33 1.38
C ILE A 197 28.29 -11.53 1.56
N VAL A 198 27.47 -11.51 0.52
CA VAL A 198 26.19 -10.80 0.46
C VAL A 198 25.10 -11.82 0.20
N ASN A 199 24.17 -11.98 1.15
CA ASN A 199 23.05 -12.89 1.03
C ASN A 199 21.77 -12.10 0.71
N LEU A 200 21.19 -12.32 -0.47
CA LEU A 200 19.93 -11.70 -0.87
C LEU A 200 18.71 -12.32 -0.16
N MET A 201 18.81 -13.61 0.18
CA MET A 201 17.72 -14.40 0.77
C MET A 201 18.11 -14.92 2.16
N PRO A 202 17.64 -14.30 3.25
CA PRO A 202 17.91 -14.77 4.61
C PRO A 202 17.59 -16.26 4.81
N TYR A 203 16.50 -16.76 4.21
CA TYR A 203 16.16 -18.18 4.28
C TYR A 203 17.26 -19.09 3.70
N LYS A 204 17.94 -18.67 2.63
CA LYS A 204 19.04 -19.42 2.00
C LYS A 204 20.35 -19.34 2.78
N SER A 205 20.48 -18.32 3.64
CA SER A 205 21.65 -18.13 4.49
C SER A 205 21.66 -19.02 5.74
N LEU A 206 20.59 -19.80 5.98
CA LEU A 206 20.49 -20.71 7.11
C LEU A 206 20.88 -22.14 6.71
N ASP A 207 21.81 -22.73 7.45
CA ASP A 207 22.14 -24.16 7.36
C ASP A 207 21.32 -25.03 8.34
N SER A 208 20.49 -24.40 9.17
CA SER A 208 19.61 -25.05 10.15
C SER A 208 18.23 -24.39 10.17
N SER A 209 17.28 -25.01 10.88
CA SER A 209 15.94 -24.44 11.06
C SER A 209 16.03 -23.12 11.82
N PRO A 210 15.26 -22.08 11.42
CA PRO A 210 15.26 -20.80 12.11
C PRO A 210 14.72 -20.93 13.54
N ASP A 211 15.37 -20.22 14.45
CA ASP A 211 14.90 -20.02 15.83
C ASP A 211 14.34 -18.60 15.97
N VAL A 212 13.20 -18.46 16.64
CA VAL A 212 12.56 -17.18 16.92
C VAL A 212 12.69 -16.86 18.40
N GLY A 213 13.06 -15.62 18.71
CA GLY A 213 13.04 -15.11 20.08
C GLY A 213 11.67 -14.48 20.38
N VAL A 214 11.16 -14.72 21.59
CA VAL A 214 10.01 -13.94 22.08
C VAL A 214 10.53 -12.58 22.51
N PHE A 215 9.92 -11.49 22.03
CA PHE A 215 10.31 -10.13 22.40
C PHE A 215 10.37 -9.98 23.94
N GLY A 216 11.49 -9.46 24.45
CA GLY A 216 11.72 -9.33 25.90
C GLY A 216 12.16 -10.61 26.64
N LYS A 217 12.34 -11.75 25.97
CA LYS A 217 12.91 -12.98 26.56
C LYS A 217 14.23 -13.37 25.88
N SER A 218 15.18 -13.87 26.68
CA SER A 218 16.45 -14.41 26.17
C SER A 218 16.32 -15.81 25.55
N THR A 219 15.18 -16.45 25.72
CA THR A 219 14.92 -17.80 25.23
C THR A 219 14.50 -17.75 23.77
N ARG A 220 15.26 -18.45 22.91
CA ARG A 220 14.90 -18.70 21.50
C ARG A 220 14.33 -20.11 21.37
N SER A 221 13.30 -20.26 20.55
CA SER A 221 12.69 -21.56 20.24
C SER A 221 12.61 -21.76 18.74
N ARG A 222 12.73 -23.01 18.30
CA ARG A 222 12.59 -23.38 16.90
C ARG A 222 11.23 -22.94 16.37
N TYR A 223 11.22 -22.27 15.22
CA TYR A 223 9.97 -21.91 14.55
C TYR A 223 9.30 -23.14 13.94
N LEU A 224 8.01 -23.31 14.19
CA LEU A 224 7.19 -24.36 13.59
C LEU A 224 5.90 -23.72 13.05
N ALA A 225 5.80 -23.60 11.73
CA ALA A 225 4.66 -22.96 11.07
C ALA A 225 3.35 -23.78 11.12
N THR A 226 3.46 -25.09 11.36
CA THR A 226 2.34 -26.04 11.39
C THR A 226 2.71 -27.28 12.20
N THR A 227 1.72 -28.09 12.58
CA THR A 227 1.95 -29.38 13.22
C THR A 227 1.93 -30.55 12.22
N PRO A 228 2.57 -31.70 12.54
CA PRO A 228 2.44 -32.91 11.74
C PRO A 228 0.98 -33.40 11.61
N GLY A 229 0.14 -33.17 12.63
CA GLY A 229 -1.28 -33.54 12.60
C GLY A 229 -2.05 -32.75 11.54
N ASP A 230 -1.82 -31.44 11.45
CA ASP A 230 -2.46 -30.59 10.45
C ASP A 230 -2.00 -30.93 9.03
N VAL A 231 -0.70 -31.20 8.87
CA VAL A 231 -0.14 -31.68 7.58
C VAL A 231 -0.78 -32.99 7.18
N GLN A 232 -0.94 -33.95 8.10
CA GLN A 232 -1.58 -35.23 7.83
C GLN A 232 -3.06 -35.05 7.47
N ALA A 233 -3.78 -34.16 8.14
CA ALA A 233 -5.18 -33.86 7.83
C ALA A 233 -5.34 -33.28 6.41
N GLN A 234 -4.47 -32.32 6.05
CA GLN A 234 -4.47 -31.73 4.71
C GLN A 234 -4.02 -32.73 3.63
N ALA A 235 -3.04 -33.58 3.90
CA ALA A 235 -2.56 -34.59 2.96
C ALA A 235 -3.62 -35.66 2.62
N LEU A 236 -4.66 -35.81 3.45
CA LEU A 236 -5.79 -36.72 3.21
C LEU A 236 -6.98 -36.03 2.54
N THR A 237 -6.93 -34.72 2.33
CA THR A 237 -8.01 -33.93 1.74
C THR A 237 -7.67 -33.62 0.28
N GLU A 238 -8.64 -33.73 -0.62
CA GLU A 238 -8.45 -33.28 -2.01
C GLU A 238 -8.28 -31.76 -2.04
N LEU A 239 -7.29 -31.28 -2.79
CA LEU A 239 -7.04 -29.84 -2.91
C LEU A 239 -8.20 -29.17 -3.66
N THR A 240 -8.76 -28.14 -3.05
CA THR A 240 -9.76 -27.26 -3.66
C THR A 240 -9.23 -26.73 -5.00
N PRO A 241 -10.04 -26.74 -6.09
CA PRO A 241 -9.59 -26.25 -7.39
C PRO A 241 -9.05 -24.82 -7.31
N GLY A 242 -7.85 -24.61 -7.88
CA GLY A 242 -7.12 -23.35 -7.81
C GLY A 242 -6.17 -23.21 -6.61
N LYS A 243 -6.34 -24.00 -5.54
CA LYS A 243 -5.52 -23.90 -4.31
C LYS A 243 -4.03 -24.09 -4.58
N SER A 244 -3.67 -25.10 -5.38
CA SER A 244 -2.26 -25.34 -5.74
C SER A 244 -1.67 -24.13 -6.47
N GLN A 245 -2.41 -23.54 -7.41
CA GLN A 245 -1.93 -22.42 -8.20
C GLN A 245 -1.73 -21.15 -7.37
N ILE A 246 -2.59 -20.88 -6.38
CA ILE A 246 -2.41 -19.72 -5.51
C ILE A 246 -1.27 -19.93 -4.49
N LEU A 247 -1.04 -21.16 -4.01
CA LEU A 247 0.15 -21.51 -3.21
C LEU A 247 1.44 -21.35 -4.03
N ASP A 248 1.42 -21.80 -5.28
CA ASP A 248 2.53 -21.60 -6.22
C ASP A 248 2.76 -20.12 -6.48
N ALA A 249 1.70 -19.33 -6.63
CA ALA A 249 1.80 -17.89 -6.85
C ALA A 249 2.55 -17.18 -5.71
N LYS A 250 2.22 -17.48 -4.45
CA LYS A 250 2.95 -16.96 -3.28
C LYS A 250 4.41 -17.43 -3.26
N SER A 251 4.65 -18.72 -3.52
CA SER A 251 6.00 -19.26 -3.56
C SER A 251 6.86 -18.59 -4.64
N LEU A 252 6.31 -18.38 -5.83
CA LEU A 252 6.97 -17.70 -6.95
C LEU A 252 7.24 -16.23 -6.64
N LEU A 253 6.29 -15.55 -6.00
CA LEU A 253 6.44 -14.18 -5.54
C LEU A 253 7.59 -14.03 -4.53
N VAL A 254 7.67 -14.94 -3.55
CA VAL A 254 8.79 -14.99 -2.58
C VAL A 254 10.11 -15.22 -3.30
N ARG A 255 10.11 -16.07 -4.31
CA ARG A 255 11.30 -16.39 -5.12
C ARG A 255 11.64 -15.35 -6.17
N GLY A 256 10.97 -14.20 -6.26
CA GLY A 256 11.28 -13.18 -7.27
C GLY A 256 10.81 -13.49 -8.69
N ARG A 257 9.95 -14.50 -8.88
CA ARG A 257 9.41 -14.94 -10.18
C ARG A 257 8.06 -14.29 -10.45
N PHE A 258 8.03 -12.97 -10.53
CA PHE A 258 6.79 -12.17 -10.52
C PHE A 258 5.86 -12.46 -11.69
N SER A 259 6.39 -12.60 -12.90
CA SER A 259 5.59 -12.93 -14.09
C SER A 259 4.83 -14.25 -13.93
N GLU A 260 5.48 -15.26 -13.36
CA GLU A 260 4.89 -16.58 -13.13
C GLU A 260 3.93 -16.56 -11.96
N ALA A 261 4.25 -15.81 -10.90
CA ALA A 261 3.35 -15.59 -9.77
C ALA A 261 2.01 -15.01 -10.23
N ILE A 262 2.03 -13.94 -11.02
CA ILE A 262 0.82 -13.29 -11.55
C ILE A 262 0.02 -14.26 -12.43
N ARG A 263 0.69 -14.99 -13.32
CA ARG A 263 0.04 -16.01 -14.15
C ARG A 263 -0.64 -17.08 -13.30
N SER A 264 0.03 -17.56 -12.26
CA SER A 264 -0.48 -18.60 -11.37
C SER A 264 -1.68 -18.10 -10.56
N ALA A 265 -1.61 -16.89 -10.00
CA ALA A 265 -2.71 -16.29 -9.26
C ALA A 265 -3.97 -16.07 -10.11
N VAL A 266 -3.82 -15.52 -11.33
CA VAL A 266 -4.96 -15.38 -12.26
C VAL A 266 -5.56 -16.74 -12.60
N THR A 267 -4.71 -17.73 -12.87
CA THR A 267 -5.16 -19.09 -13.20
C THR A 267 -5.92 -19.72 -12.03
N ALA A 268 -5.45 -19.50 -10.79
CA ALA A 268 -6.14 -19.96 -9.59
C ALA A 268 -7.59 -19.45 -9.56
N ILE A 269 -7.78 -18.14 -9.71
CA ILE A 269 -9.11 -17.51 -9.72
C ILE A 269 -9.97 -18.01 -10.87
N GLU A 270 -9.44 -18.08 -12.09
CA GLU A 270 -10.19 -18.56 -13.26
C GLU A 270 -10.69 -20.01 -13.06
N VAL A 271 -9.83 -20.88 -12.52
CA VAL A 271 -10.18 -22.27 -12.21
C VAL A 271 -11.19 -22.37 -11.07
N SER A 272 -11.01 -21.62 -9.98
CA SER A 272 -11.93 -21.63 -8.84
C SER A 272 -13.31 -21.11 -9.23
N VAL A 273 -13.39 -20.05 -10.02
CA VAL A 273 -14.67 -19.51 -10.52
C VAL A 273 -15.41 -20.55 -11.36
N GLU A 274 -14.72 -21.24 -12.28
CA GLU A 274 -15.36 -22.31 -13.07
C GLU A 274 -15.80 -23.47 -12.19
N ALA A 275 -14.92 -23.97 -11.32
CA ALA A 275 -15.22 -25.10 -10.44
C ALA A 275 -16.41 -24.81 -9.53
N LYS A 276 -16.45 -23.62 -8.92
CA LYS A 276 -17.54 -23.21 -8.03
C LYS A 276 -18.85 -23.01 -8.78
N THR A 277 -18.80 -22.46 -9.98
CA THR A 277 -19.97 -22.34 -10.85
C THR A 277 -20.53 -23.72 -11.18
N ARG A 278 -19.67 -24.67 -11.55
CA ARG A 278 -20.04 -26.05 -11.82
C ARG A 278 -20.69 -26.72 -10.61
N GLU A 279 -20.07 -26.61 -9.44
CA GLU A 279 -20.58 -27.15 -8.17
C GLU A 279 -22.00 -26.65 -7.88
N LEU A 280 -22.24 -25.34 -8.00
CA LEU A 280 -23.54 -24.73 -7.70
C LEU A 280 -24.62 -25.03 -8.74
N LEU A 281 -24.26 -25.16 -10.02
CA LEU A 281 -25.21 -25.58 -11.06
C LEU A 281 -25.64 -27.04 -10.86
N LEU A 282 -24.70 -27.92 -10.51
CA LEU A 282 -25.00 -29.32 -10.18
C LEU A 282 -25.88 -29.43 -8.94
N SER A 283 -25.60 -28.66 -7.88
CA SER A 283 -26.41 -28.68 -6.65
C SER A 283 -27.84 -28.16 -6.86
N ARG A 284 -28.05 -27.33 -7.90
CA ARG A 284 -29.38 -26.89 -8.37
C ARG A 284 -30.07 -27.87 -9.32
N GLY A 285 -29.47 -29.03 -9.60
CA GLY A 285 -30.09 -30.13 -10.34
C GLY A 285 -29.95 -30.06 -11.86
N LEU A 286 -29.04 -29.24 -12.39
CA LEU A 286 -28.75 -29.26 -13.84
C LEU A 286 -28.13 -30.58 -14.26
N GLN A 287 -28.53 -31.09 -15.42
CA GLN A 287 -27.94 -32.28 -16.02
C GLN A 287 -26.60 -31.94 -16.70
N ASN A 288 -25.70 -32.91 -16.81
CA ASN A 288 -24.33 -32.71 -17.35
C ASN A 288 -24.30 -32.02 -18.73
N GLU A 289 -25.22 -32.36 -19.63
CA GLU A 289 -25.28 -31.75 -20.98
C GLU A 289 -25.66 -30.26 -20.93
N GLN A 290 -26.58 -29.90 -20.03
CA GLN A 290 -27.02 -28.51 -19.83
C GLN A 290 -25.96 -27.69 -19.11
N LEU A 291 -25.28 -28.30 -18.14
CA LEU A 291 -24.14 -27.72 -17.44
C LEU A 291 -23.03 -27.33 -18.42
N GLU A 292 -22.62 -28.25 -19.29
CA GLU A 292 -21.54 -27.98 -20.25
C GLU A 292 -21.94 -26.93 -21.30
N ALA A 293 -23.22 -26.88 -21.70
CA ALA A 293 -23.74 -25.83 -22.55
C ALA A 293 -23.67 -24.45 -21.86
N GLU A 294 -24.13 -24.35 -20.61
CA GLU A 294 -24.12 -23.09 -19.84
C GLU A 294 -22.69 -22.62 -19.54
N LEU A 295 -21.76 -23.55 -19.24
CA LEU A 295 -20.35 -23.20 -19.10
C LEU A 295 -19.77 -22.75 -20.45
N ALA A 296 -20.11 -23.39 -21.56
CA ALA A 296 -19.59 -23.01 -22.88
C ALA A 296 -19.98 -21.58 -23.29
N GLU A 297 -21.18 -21.10 -22.93
CA GLU A 297 -21.65 -19.74 -23.23
C GLU A 297 -20.74 -18.66 -22.64
N THR A 298 -20.18 -18.89 -21.45
CA THR A 298 -19.31 -17.94 -20.74
C THR A 298 -17.82 -18.25 -20.84
N LYS A 299 -17.43 -19.23 -21.68
CA LYS A 299 -16.05 -19.75 -21.73
C LYS A 299 -14.99 -18.69 -22.01
N MET A 300 -15.30 -17.73 -22.89
CA MET A 300 -14.38 -16.66 -23.29
C MET A 300 -14.63 -15.36 -22.51
N ASP A 301 -15.68 -15.30 -21.69
CA ASP A 301 -16.06 -14.12 -20.91
C ASP A 301 -16.05 -14.45 -19.42
N PHE A 302 -14.86 -14.29 -18.84
CA PHE A 302 -14.65 -14.51 -17.42
C PHE A 302 -15.51 -13.59 -16.55
N PHE A 303 -15.77 -12.34 -16.94
CA PHE A 303 -16.54 -11.42 -16.10
C PHE A 303 -18.02 -11.78 -16.11
N GLU A 304 -18.58 -12.20 -17.25
CA GLU A 304 -19.94 -12.73 -17.26
C GLU A 304 -20.05 -14.04 -16.46
N ARG A 305 -19.04 -14.93 -16.54
CA ARG A 305 -19.01 -16.13 -15.69
C ARG A 305 -18.97 -15.79 -14.20
N LEU A 306 -18.14 -14.83 -13.82
CA LEU A 306 -18.02 -14.36 -12.45
C LEU A 306 -19.31 -13.72 -11.95
N ARG A 307 -19.99 -12.93 -12.80
CA ARG A 307 -21.31 -12.37 -12.51
C ARG A 307 -22.35 -13.47 -12.33
N ARG A 308 -22.33 -14.49 -13.18
CA ARG A 308 -23.18 -15.68 -13.05
C ARG A 308 -22.94 -16.38 -11.73
N LEU A 309 -21.69 -16.58 -11.34
CA LEU A 309 -21.32 -17.15 -10.05
C LEU A 309 -21.86 -16.32 -8.87
N GLN A 310 -21.71 -15.00 -8.89
CA GLN A 310 -22.27 -14.12 -7.86
C GLN A 310 -23.79 -14.28 -7.72
N MET A 311 -24.52 -14.39 -8.84
CA MET A 311 -25.97 -14.68 -8.83
C MET A 311 -26.30 -16.07 -8.27
N LEU A 312 -25.43 -17.07 -8.49
CA LEU A 312 -25.62 -18.43 -7.96
C LEU A 312 -25.35 -18.50 -6.45
N ILE A 313 -24.31 -17.80 -5.96
CA ILE A 313 -23.97 -17.74 -4.54
C ILE A 313 -24.95 -16.82 -3.79
N GLY A 314 -25.50 -15.80 -4.47
CA GLY A 314 -26.33 -14.78 -3.83
C GLY A 314 -25.51 -13.72 -3.07
N ARG A 315 -24.21 -13.58 -3.38
CA ARG A 315 -23.34 -12.54 -2.79
C ARG A 315 -22.45 -11.92 -3.88
N ARG A 316 -22.12 -10.63 -3.76
CA ARG A 316 -21.19 -9.94 -4.68
C ARG A 316 -19.74 -10.16 -4.26
N ILE A 317 -18.84 -9.92 -5.21
CA ILE A 317 -17.44 -9.69 -4.88
C ILE A 317 -17.36 -8.45 -3.99
N PRO A 318 -16.58 -8.50 -2.90
CA PRO A 318 -16.45 -7.37 -2.01
C PRO A 318 -16.00 -6.11 -2.74
N GLY A 319 -16.50 -4.98 -2.28
CA GLY A 319 -16.10 -3.66 -2.73
C GLY A 319 -14.65 -3.32 -2.35
N PRO A 320 -14.33 -2.02 -2.25
CA PRO A 320 -13.03 -1.57 -1.78
C PRO A 320 -12.65 -2.24 -0.46
N ARG A 321 -11.45 -2.82 -0.41
CA ARG A 321 -10.88 -3.29 0.86
C ARG A 321 -10.45 -2.10 1.67
N VAL A 322 -11.03 -1.91 2.85
CA VAL A 322 -10.69 -0.79 3.74
C VAL A 322 -10.38 -1.33 5.13
N PHE A 323 -9.30 -0.83 5.74
CA PHE A 323 -9.00 -1.15 7.13
C PHE A 323 -9.98 -0.43 8.05
N TRP A 324 -10.59 -1.20 8.97
CA TRP A 324 -11.71 -0.76 9.78
C TRP A 324 -11.42 0.50 10.62
N ASP A 325 -10.15 0.77 10.93
CA ASP A 325 -9.71 1.94 11.71
C ASP A 325 -8.53 2.70 11.10
N TRP A 326 -8.55 2.90 9.78
CA TRP A 326 -7.42 3.49 9.05
C TRP A 326 -7.01 4.92 9.49
N LEU A 327 -7.87 5.63 10.22
CA LEU A 327 -7.65 7.02 10.63
C LEU A 327 -7.11 7.16 12.07
N ASN A 328 -7.22 6.13 12.91
CA ASN A 328 -6.73 6.19 14.29
C ASN A 328 -5.25 5.79 14.38
N ASP A 329 -4.55 6.39 15.34
CA ASP A 329 -3.13 6.14 15.63
C ASP A 329 -2.91 4.92 16.55
N ASP A 330 -3.93 4.07 16.74
CA ASP A 330 -3.86 2.99 17.72
C ASP A 330 -2.78 1.96 17.34
N SER A 331 -1.78 1.82 18.22
CA SER A 331 -0.54 1.09 17.96
C SER A 331 -0.66 -0.42 18.10
N ASP A 332 -1.79 -0.91 18.61
CA ASP A 332 -1.97 -2.31 18.98
C ASP A 332 -2.24 -3.23 17.77
N ASP A 333 -2.66 -2.68 16.63
CA ASP A 333 -2.89 -3.45 15.39
C ASP A 333 -2.55 -2.61 14.13
N PRO A 334 -1.26 -2.35 13.84
CA PRO A 334 -0.88 -1.54 12.69
C PRO A 334 -1.35 -2.20 11.38
N PRO A 335 -1.94 -1.45 10.43
CA PRO A 335 -2.35 -2.01 9.15
C PRO A 335 -1.11 -2.55 8.43
N LEU A 336 -0.96 -3.87 8.39
CA LEU A 336 0.21 -4.55 7.83
C LEU A 336 0.39 -4.32 6.32
N ALA A 337 -0.58 -3.71 5.63
CA ALA A 337 -0.55 -3.51 4.17
C ALA A 337 -1.34 -2.28 3.68
N PRO A 338 -0.85 -1.04 3.86
CA PRO A 338 -1.52 0.18 3.35
C PRO A 338 -1.80 0.12 1.84
N TYR A 339 -0.99 -0.61 1.07
CA TYR A 339 -1.17 -0.79 -0.38
C TYR A 339 -2.39 -1.64 -0.79
N LEU A 340 -3.00 -2.38 0.15
CA LEU A 340 -4.26 -3.13 -0.08
C LEU A 340 -5.50 -2.31 0.27
N ASN A 341 -5.34 -1.21 1.01
CA ASN A 341 -6.45 -0.32 1.30
C ASN A 341 -6.97 0.31 0.00
N GLY A 342 -8.27 0.60 -0.05
CA GLY A 342 -8.97 1.14 -1.22
C GLY A 342 -8.98 0.25 -2.47
N VAL A 343 -8.46 -0.99 -2.41
CA VAL A 343 -8.42 -1.88 -3.58
C VAL A 343 -9.81 -2.42 -3.87
N GLN A 344 -10.34 -2.10 -5.06
CA GLN A 344 -11.52 -2.75 -5.60
C GLN A 344 -11.13 -4.08 -6.24
N LEU A 345 -11.57 -5.20 -5.65
CA LEU A 345 -11.22 -6.55 -6.12
C LEU A 345 -11.53 -6.76 -7.61
N THR A 346 -12.67 -6.26 -8.11
CA THR A 346 -13.05 -6.42 -9.53
C THR A 346 -12.15 -5.63 -10.48
N ARG A 347 -11.79 -4.38 -10.12
CA ARG A 347 -10.90 -3.55 -10.95
C ARG A 347 -9.48 -4.09 -10.93
N GLU A 348 -9.01 -4.53 -9.77
CA GLU A 348 -7.69 -5.14 -9.61
C GLU A 348 -7.61 -6.44 -10.42
N LEU A 349 -8.62 -7.29 -10.34
CA LEU A 349 -8.70 -8.52 -11.13
C LEU A 349 -8.62 -8.24 -12.64
N ASP A 350 -9.33 -7.23 -13.13
CA ASP A 350 -9.24 -6.81 -14.53
C ASP A 350 -7.83 -6.33 -14.91
N ALA A 351 -7.21 -5.49 -14.07
CA ALA A 351 -5.85 -5.01 -14.25
C ALA A 351 -4.83 -6.16 -14.27
N VAL A 352 -4.88 -7.06 -13.29
CA VAL A 352 -3.97 -8.21 -13.18
C VAL A 352 -4.18 -9.20 -14.34
N ARG A 353 -5.43 -9.40 -14.80
CA ARG A 353 -5.71 -10.21 -16.00
C ARG A 353 -5.14 -9.57 -17.27
N ARG A 354 -5.18 -8.25 -17.42
CA ARG A 354 -4.49 -7.54 -18.51
C ARG A 354 -2.99 -7.75 -18.45
N ILE A 355 -2.36 -7.60 -17.29
CA ILE A 355 -0.92 -7.86 -17.11
C ILE A 355 -0.59 -9.30 -17.50
N ARG A 356 -1.38 -10.28 -17.04
CA ARG A 356 -1.24 -11.69 -17.44
C ARG A 356 -1.37 -11.89 -18.95
N HIS A 357 -2.28 -11.18 -19.61
CA HIS A 357 -2.39 -11.21 -21.07
C HIS A 357 -1.13 -10.65 -21.74
N GLU A 358 -0.56 -9.56 -21.25
CA GLU A 358 0.69 -8.99 -21.79
C GLU A 358 1.89 -9.90 -21.56
N ILE A 359 2.00 -10.53 -20.39
CA ILE A 359 3.04 -11.54 -20.11
C ILE A 359 2.95 -12.68 -21.13
N VAL A 360 1.75 -13.25 -21.32
CA VAL A 360 1.56 -14.45 -22.16
C VAL A 360 1.68 -14.14 -23.66
N HIS A 361 1.12 -13.03 -24.13
CA HIS A 361 1.00 -12.75 -25.57
C HIS A 361 2.00 -11.73 -26.10
N ARG A 362 2.56 -10.87 -25.24
CA ARG A 362 3.54 -9.84 -25.63
C ARG A 362 4.93 -10.12 -25.06
N GLY A 363 5.09 -11.15 -24.24
CA GLY A 363 6.36 -11.49 -23.61
C GLY A 363 6.83 -10.43 -22.60
N LEU A 364 5.88 -9.71 -21.97
CA LEU A 364 6.21 -8.75 -20.92
C LEU A 364 6.93 -9.47 -19.77
N GLY A 365 8.16 -9.04 -19.48
CA GLY A 365 8.90 -9.45 -18.29
C GLY A 365 8.59 -8.49 -17.14
N VAL A 366 7.99 -9.01 -16.07
CA VAL A 366 7.78 -8.26 -14.83
C VAL A 366 9.11 -8.17 -14.11
N SER A 367 9.63 -6.96 -13.98
CA SER A 367 10.99 -6.71 -13.50
C SER A 367 11.07 -6.76 -11.98
N ILE A 368 12.30 -6.68 -11.47
CA ILE A 368 12.56 -6.55 -10.04
C ILE A 368 11.94 -5.27 -9.43
N PHE A 369 11.73 -4.23 -10.21
CA PHE A 369 11.13 -2.97 -9.77
C PHE A 369 9.60 -3.06 -9.62
N ASP A 370 8.99 -4.08 -10.21
CA ASP A 370 7.55 -4.32 -10.17
C ASP A 370 7.14 -5.19 -8.96
N ARG A 371 8.03 -5.40 -7.99
CA ARG A 371 7.79 -6.23 -6.79
C ARG A 371 6.55 -5.76 -6.00
N GLY A 372 6.38 -4.46 -5.81
CA GLY A 372 5.24 -3.88 -5.08
C GLY A 372 3.91 -4.18 -5.79
N PRO A 373 3.74 -3.79 -7.06
CA PRO A 373 2.59 -4.16 -7.87
C PRO A 373 2.32 -5.68 -7.91
N ALA A 374 3.36 -6.50 -8.05
CA ALA A 374 3.22 -7.95 -8.04
C ALA A 374 2.71 -8.46 -6.69
N LEU A 375 3.27 -7.98 -5.57
CA LEU A 375 2.79 -8.32 -4.22
C LEU A 375 1.32 -7.97 -4.06
N ARG A 376 0.93 -6.73 -4.40
CA ARG A 376 -0.48 -6.29 -4.36
C ARG A 376 -1.39 -7.21 -5.17
N ALA A 377 -0.98 -7.58 -6.38
CA ALA A 377 -1.74 -8.48 -7.23
C ALA A 377 -1.94 -9.86 -6.57
N ILE A 378 -0.88 -10.48 -6.06
CA ILE A 378 -0.96 -11.82 -5.43
C ILE A 378 -1.78 -11.79 -4.14
N GLU A 379 -1.57 -10.79 -3.29
CA GLU A 379 -2.37 -10.61 -2.07
C GLU A 379 -3.83 -10.45 -2.44
N THR A 380 -4.17 -9.53 -3.35
CA THR A 380 -5.56 -9.31 -3.76
C THR A 380 -6.20 -10.59 -4.32
N MET A 381 -5.47 -11.38 -5.11
CA MET A 381 -5.97 -12.65 -5.64
C MET A 381 -6.10 -13.72 -4.55
N SER A 382 -5.25 -13.73 -3.53
CA SER A 382 -5.38 -14.65 -2.39
C SER A 382 -6.65 -14.35 -1.59
N TRP A 383 -6.93 -13.06 -1.35
CA TRP A 383 -8.17 -12.63 -0.72
C TRP A 383 -9.41 -12.94 -1.56
N LEU A 384 -9.34 -12.77 -2.88
CA LEU A 384 -10.43 -13.17 -3.76
C LEU A 384 -10.65 -14.70 -3.77
N PHE A 385 -9.57 -15.49 -3.68
CA PHE A 385 -9.65 -16.94 -3.57
C PHE A 385 -10.33 -17.36 -2.26
N GLU A 386 -9.96 -16.77 -1.13
CA GLU A 386 -10.64 -16.98 0.16
C GLU A 386 -12.11 -16.60 0.10
N TRP A 387 -12.44 -15.49 -0.55
CA TRP A 387 -13.83 -15.12 -0.77
C TRP A 387 -14.55 -16.22 -1.56
N LEU A 388 -13.96 -16.78 -2.62
CA LEU A 388 -14.56 -17.88 -3.39
C LEU A 388 -14.76 -19.15 -2.54
N GLU A 389 -13.82 -19.47 -1.66
CA GLU A 389 -13.77 -20.72 -0.89
C GLU A 389 -13.69 -20.46 0.64
N PRO A 390 -14.77 -19.95 1.27
CA PRO A 390 -14.74 -19.52 2.67
C PRO A 390 -14.53 -20.66 3.68
N ASN A 391 -14.80 -21.91 3.29
CA ASN A 391 -14.59 -23.09 4.12
C ASN A 391 -13.16 -23.64 4.03
N ASP A 392 -12.36 -23.10 3.11
CA ASP A 392 -10.95 -23.41 2.96
C ASP A 392 -10.17 -22.12 3.18
N PRO A 393 -10.21 -21.56 4.40
CA PRO A 393 -9.53 -20.31 4.69
C PRO A 393 -8.07 -20.49 4.33
N PHE A 394 -7.59 -19.59 3.49
CA PHE A 394 -6.18 -19.46 3.15
C PHE A 394 -5.45 -18.78 4.31
N GLY A 395 -5.71 -19.27 5.54
CA GLY A 395 -5.32 -18.66 6.80
C GLY A 395 -3.83 -18.60 6.92
N GLU A 396 -3.25 -17.53 6.38
CA GLU A 396 -2.01 -16.99 6.89
C GLU A 396 -2.32 -16.51 8.30
N ASP A 397 -1.99 -17.35 9.26
CA ASP A 397 -1.71 -16.88 10.61
C ASP A 397 -0.82 -15.64 10.49
N THR A 398 -1.20 -14.54 11.13
CA THR A 398 -0.45 -13.28 11.08
C THR A 398 1.00 -13.50 11.51
N GLU A 399 1.24 -14.49 12.38
CA GLU A 399 2.58 -14.94 12.75
C GLU A 399 3.36 -15.56 11.57
N ASN A 400 2.74 -16.44 10.80
CA ASN A 400 3.35 -17.06 9.60
C ASN A 400 3.67 -16.01 8.54
N TYR A 401 2.72 -15.11 8.26
CA TYR A 401 2.93 -14.03 7.31
C TYR A 401 4.08 -13.11 7.72
N ALA A 402 4.11 -12.67 8.99
CA ALA A 402 5.17 -11.84 9.52
C ALA A 402 6.53 -12.56 9.47
N PHE A 403 6.57 -13.81 9.91
CA PHE A 403 7.79 -14.62 9.88
C PHE A 403 8.36 -14.76 8.47
N TYR A 404 7.57 -15.25 7.51
CA TYR A 404 8.05 -15.43 6.13
C TYR A 404 8.40 -14.11 5.44
N SER A 405 7.73 -13.01 5.80
CA SER A 405 8.08 -11.67 5.31
C SER A 405 9.48 -11.24 5.74
N THR A 406 9.92 -11.58 6.97
CA THR A 406 11.31 -11.32 7.41
C THR A 406 12.33 -12.20 6.68
N MET A 407 11.93 -13.40 6.27
CA MET A 407 12.81 -14.38 5.62
C MET A 407 12.98 -14.18 4.11
N ARG A 408 12.12 -13.36 3.50
CA ARG A 408 12.05 -13.08 2.05
C ARG A 408 13.15 -12.15 1.52
N GLY A 409 13.93 -11.51 2.39
CA GLY A 409 14.92 -10.51 2.00
C GLY A 409 14.26 -9.15 1.68
N GLN A 410 14.88 -8.08 2.18
CA GLN A 410 14.45 -6.70 1.96
C GLN A 410 15.61 -5.90 1.36
N PHE A 411 15.29 -5.11 0.34
CA PHE A 411 16.25 -4.28 -0.40
C PHE A 411 15.80 -2.82 -0.29
N PRO A 412 15.97 -2.19 0.89
CA PRO A 412 15.33 -0.92 1.20
C PRO A 412 16.00 0.29 0.52
N LEU A 413 17.21 0.12 -0.01
CA LEU A 413 17.96 1.21 -0.63
C LEU A 413 17.74 1.21 -2.14
N GLU A 414 17.45 2.39 -2.69
CA GLU A 414 17.25 2.55 -4.12
C GLU A 414 18.59 2.59 -4.86
N ALA A 415 18.72 1.77 -5.90
CA ALA A 415 19.85 1.82 -6.82
C ALA A 415 19.50 2.70 -8.02
N SER A 416 20.42 3.57 -8.40
CA SER A 416 20.28 4.39 -9.60
C SER A 416 21.07 3.78 -10.77
N PHE A 417 20.39 3.66 -11.91
CA PHE A 417 20.95 3.16 -13.16
C PHE A 417 21.40 4.35 -14.00
N THR A 418 22.70 4.59 -14.04
CA THR A 418 23.28 5.78 -14.69
C THR A 418 24.19 5.39 -15.85
N LYS A 419 24.64 6.37 -16.65
CA LYS A 419 25.59 6.11 -17.73
C LYS A 419 26.95 5.61 -17.24
N ASP A 420 27.25 5.84 -15.96
CA ASP A 420 28.51 5.43 -15.32
C ASP A 420 28.38 4.08 -14.60
N GLY A 421 27.21 3.43 -14.67
CA GLY A 421 26.93 2.15 -14.04
C GLY A 421 25.86 2.24 -12.94
N VAL A 422 25.76 1.15 -12.17
CA VAL A 422 24.86 1.04 -11.02
C VAL A 422 25.51 1.73 -9.82
N CYS A 423 24.83 2.74 -9.28
CA CYS A 423 25.28 3.41 -8.07
C CYS A 423 24.16 3.50 -7.04
N MET A 424 24.49 3.16 -5.80
CA MET A 424 23.60 3.38 -4.66
C MET A 424 23.60 4.86 -4.30
N ARG A 425 22.44 5.39 -3.95
CA ARG A 425 22.33 6.76 -3.46
C ARG A 425 21.88 6.75 -2.02
N GLU A 426 22.31 7.78 -1.29
CA GLU A 426 21.66 8.12 -0.03
C GLU A 426 20.16 8.20 -0.30
N PRO A 427 19.34 7.42 0.42
CA PRO A 427 17.91 7.58 0.31
C PRO A 427 17.64 9.02 0.68
N LYS A 428 17.11 9.81 -0.26
CA LYS A 428 16.50 11.08 0.08
C LYS A 428 15.27 10.67 0.88
N LEU A 429 15.45 10.50 2.18
CA LEU A 429 14.35 10.47 3.12
C LEU A 429 13.96 11.94 3.24
N ASP A 430 13.06 12.39 2.39
CA ASP A 430 12.26 13.53 2.74
C ASP A 430 11.42 13.09 3.93
N TRP A 431 11.87 13.30 5.16
CA TRP A 431 11.13 12.83 6.34
C TRP A 431 9.71 13.41 6.41
N GLU A 432 9.43 14.48 5.66
CA GLU A 432 8.08 15.04 5.48
C GLU A 432 7.26 14.33 4.38
N ASN A 433 7.88 13.63 3.41
CA ASN A 433 7.19 12.98 2.27
C ASN A 433 7.46 11.45 2.09
N ASP A 434 8.54 10.90 2.64
CA ASP A 434 9.07 9.55 2.42
C ASP A 434 8.96 8.64 3.65
N VAL A 435 8.92 9.21 4.87
CA VAL A 435 8.36 8.49 6.03
C VAL A 435 6.86 8.71 6.00
N VAL A 436 6.21 8.07 5.04
CA VAL A 436 4.76 8.06 5.03
C VAL A 436 4.33 7.12 6.14
N PHE A 437 3.92 7.68 7.28
CA PHE A 437 3.20 6.90 8.27
C PHE A 437 2.03 6.24 7.56
N PRO A 438 1.69 4.96 7.85
CA PRO A 438 0.59 4.28 7.18
C PRO A 438 -0.68 5.15 7.11
N LYS A 439 -0.94 5.92 8.17
CA LYS A 439 -2.02 6.90 8.23
C LYS A 439 -1.94 8.00 7.16
N ASP A 440 -0.80 8.64 6.93
CA ASP A 440 -0.66 9.69 5.91
C ASP A 440 -0.88 9.16 4.49
N SER A 441 -0.40 7.95 4.20
CA SER A 441 -0.67 7.24 2.94
C SER A 441 -2.18 7.01 2.77
N LEU A 442 -2.85 6.60 3.85
CA LEU A 442 -4.27 6.30 3.84
C LEU A 442 -5.12 7.58 3.74
N ILE A 443 -4.69 8.68 4.38
CA ILE A 443 -5.30 10.01 4.23
C ILE A 443 -5.16 10.50 2.80
N GLU A 444 -3.99 10.35 2.20
CA GLU A 444 -3.78 10.75 0.81
C GLU A 444 -4.59 9.88 -0.14
N GLN A 445 -4.66 8.58 0.09
CA GLN A 445 -5.55 7.70 -0.65
C GLN A 445 -7.03 8.10 -0.51
N TYR A 446 -7.46 8.46 0.70
CA TYR A 446 -8.80 8.96 0.94
C TYR A 446 -9.09 10.23 0.13
N ARG A 447 -8.14 11.17 0.05
CA ARG A 447 -8.25 12.36 -0.81
C ARG A 447 -8.32 11.98 -2.28
N GLN A 448 -7.41 11.14 -2.74
CA GLN A 448 -7.34 10.70 -4.13
C GLN A 448 -8.59 9.95 -4.58
N SER A 449 -9.35 9.35 -3.66
CA SER A 449 -10.64 8.72 -3.97
C SER A 449 -11.66 9.71 -4.55
N LEU A 450 -11.54 11.03 -4.30
CA LEU A 450 -12.39 12.05 -4.92
C LEU A 450 -11.61 13.04 -5.80
N GLU A 451 -10.36 13.34 -5.46
CA GLU A 451 -9.53 14.32 -6.17
C GLU A 451 -8.81 13.75 -7.40
N GLY A 452 -8.75 12.42 -7.54
CA GLY A 452 -8.08 11.76 -8.66
C GLY A 452 -8.73 12.02 -10.02
N ASP A 453 -8.02 11.65 -11.10
CA ASP A 453 -8.50 11.78 -12.49
C ASP A 453 -9.84 11.06 -12.71
N VAL A 454 -10.05 9.95 -11.99
CA VAL A 454 -11.29 9.18 -11.97
C VAL A 454 -11.73 9.01 -10.52
N PRO A 455 -12.68 9.83 -10.04
CA PRO A 455 -13.23 9.69 -8.70
C PRO A 455 -13.82 8.29 -8.47
N ASP A 456 -13.51 7.74 -7.31
CA ASP A 456 -13.97 6.46 -6.83
C ASP A 456 -14.82 6.65 -5.57
N VAL A 457 -16.09 7.03 -5.81
CA VAL A 457 -17.05 7.34 -4.73
C VAL A 457 -17.35 6.11 -3.86
N ASP A 458 -17.14 4.90 -4.37
CA ASP A 458 -17.28 3.66 -3.60
C ASP A 458 -16.15 3.52 -2.57
N VAL A 459 -14.90 3.73 -3.01
CA VAL A 459 -13.73 3.77 -2.10
C VAL A 459 -13.92 4.87 -1.07
N PHE A 460 -14.34 6.05 -1.52
CA PHE A 460 -14.64 7.18 -0.64
C PHE A 460 -15.69 6.81 0.43
N ALA A 461 -16.82 6.23 0.03
CA ALA A 461 -17.89 5.87 0.95
C ALA A 461 -17.44 4.81 1.97
N ALA A 462 -16.75 3.76 1.52
CA ALA A 462 -16.22 2.71 2.38
C ALA A 462 -15.20 3.25 3.39
N MET A 463 -14.25 4.08 2.93
CA MET A 463 -13.26 4.75 3.78
C MET A 463 -13.90 5.70 4.78
N THR A 464 -14.92 6.47 4.35
CA THR A 464 -15.68 7.36 5.22
C THR A 464 -16.39 6.59 6.34
N LEU A 465 -17.13 5.53 6.00
CA LEU A 465 -17.85 4.72 6.99
C LEU A 465 -16.88 4.07 7.97
N SER A 466 -15.75 3.59 7.48
CA SER A 466 -14.68 3.01 8.29
C SER A 466 -14.08 4.03 9.26
N ALA A 467 -13.71 5.22 8.78
CA ALA A 467 -13.19 6.31 9.63
C ALA A 467 -14.20 6.74 10.71
N LEU A 468 -15.50 6.56 10.44
CA LEU A 468 -16.58 6.80 11.39
C LEU A 468 -16.92 5.58 12.26
N GLY A 469 -16.10 4.52 12.28
CA GLY A 469 -16.37 3.30 13.04
C GLY A 469 -17.72 2.66 12.73
N VAL A 470 -18.29 2.93 11.55
CA VAL A 470 -19.59 2.41 11.13
C VAL A 470 -19.38 1.06 10.48
N SER A 471 -19.95 0.01 11.07
CA SER A 471 -19.96 -1.31 10.45
C SER A 471 -20.75 -1.28 9.14
N TYR A 472 -20.17 -1.83 8.08
CA TYR A 472 -20.84 -2.00 6.79
C TYR A 472 -20.50 -3.35 6.15
N SER A 473 -21.30 -3.75 5.17
CA SER A 473 -21.09 -4.93 4.32
C SER A 473 -21.49 -4.60 2.89
N ASP A 474 -21.04 -5.40 1.92
CA ASP A 474 -21.48 -5.25 0.53
C ASP A 474 -22.97 -5.56 0.36
N ALA A 475 -23.59 -4.91 -0.62
CA ALA A 475 -24.99 -5.17 -0.97
C ALA A 475 -25.17 -6.43 -1.83
N ASP A 476 -26.41 -6.93 -1.88
CA ASP A 476 -26.76 -8.15 -2.63
C ASP A 476 -26.56 -8.00 -4.15
N PRO A 477 -26.20 -9.07 -4.87
CA PRO A 477 -26.08 -9.05 -6.33
C PRO A 477 -27.42 -8.74 -7.00
N SER A 478 -27.44 -7.78 -7.92
CA SER A 478 -28.63 -7.40 -8.69
C SER A 478 -28.47 -7.78 -10.17
N SER A 479 -29.60 -8.06 -10.83
CA SER A 479 -29.64 -8.36 -12.26
C SER A 479 -29.53 -7.11 -13.15
N GLU A 480 -29.74 -5.91 -12.58
CA GLU A 480 -29.74 -4.64 -13.30
C GLU A 480 -28.31 -4.18 -13.63
N GLN A 481 -28.06 -3.73 -14.86
CA GLN A 481 -26.72 -3.26 -15.29
C GLN A 481 -26.46 -1.77 -14.95
N SER A 482 -27.48 -1.01 -14.59
CA SER A 482 -27.38 0.46 -14.46
C SER A 482 -26.75 0.89 -13.13
N ARG A 483 -25.51 1.42 -13.15
CA ARG A 483 -24.76 1.98 -11.98
C ARG A 483 -25.59 2.85 -11.04
N LEU A 484 -26.51 3.67 -11.58
CA LEU A 484 -27.39 4.58 -10.83
C LEU A 484 -28.40 3.90 -9.89
N ALA A 485 -28.60 2.58 -10.01
CA ALA A 485 -29.53 1.80 -9.20
C ALA A 485 -28.83 0.79 -8.28
N HIS A 486 -27.49 0.78 -8.26
CA HIS A 486 -26.73 -0.13 -7.39
C HIS A 486 -26.54 0.51 -6.03
N GLU A 487 -27.25 -0.02 -5.04
CA GLU A 487 -26.75 -0.02 -3.68
C GLU A 487 -25.39 -0.71 -3.67
N GLN A 488 -24.42 -0.09 -3.01
CA GLN A 488 -23.04 -0.59 -2.96
C GLN A 488 -22.78 -1.23 -1.61
N LEU A 489 -23.24 -0.58 -0.53
CA LEU A 489 -23.01 -1.01 0.84
C LEU A 489 -24.32 -1.01 1.66
N TRP A 490 -24.36 -1.89 2.65
CA TRP A 490 -25.30 -1.88 3.77
C TRP A 490 -24.54 -1.43 5.00
N ALA A 491 -24.96 -0.34 5.63
CA ALA A 491 -24.29 0.25 6.78
C ALA A 491 -25.23 0.37 7.98
N LYS A 492 -24.67 0.29 9.19
CA LYS A 492 -25.42 0.52 10.43
C LYS A 492 -25.11 1.90 11.00
N ILE A 493 -25.79 2.92 10.48
CA ILE A 493 -25.56 4.31 10.90
C ILE A 493 -26.42 4.60 12.14
N GLY A 494 -25.76 4.80 13.28
CA GLY A 494 -26.41 4.90 14.58
C GLY A 494 -27.18 3.63 14.94
N LYS A 495 -28.51 3.69 14.96
CA LYS A 495 -29.39 2.54 15.26
C LYS A 495 -30.18 2.04 14.04
N ARG A 496 -29.89 2.54 12.84
CA ARG A 496 -30.67 2.28 11.63
C ARG A 496 -29.85 1.49 10.60
N ASP A 497 -30.50 0.50 10.00
CA ASP A 497 -29.98 -0.17 8.81
C ASP A 497 -30.13 0.79 7.61
N THR A 498 -29.03 1.06 6.93
CA THR A 498 -28.92 2.11 5.89
C THR A 498 -28.39 1.52 4.59
N LEU A 499 -29.11 1.77 3.49
CA LEU A 499 -28.65 1.48 2.14
C LEU A 499 -27.77 2.63 1.65
N VAL A 500 -26.54 2.33 1.24
CA VAL A 500 -25.58 3.31 0.77
C VAL A 500 -25.47 3.26 -0.74
N PHE A 501 -25.68 4.40 -1.37
CA PHE A 501 -25.59 4.62 -2.82
C PHE A 501 -24.44 5.57 -3.10
N SER A 502 -23.59 5.22 -4.06
CA SER A 502 -22.49 6.05 -4.55
C SER A 502 -22.80 6.52 -5.96
N LEU A 503 -22.88 7.84 -6.16
CA LEU A 503 -23.18 8.44 -7.47
C LEU A 503 -21.93 9.16 -8.00
N GLU A 504 -21.47 8.72 -9.18
CA GLU A 504 -20.29 9.25 -9.87
C GLU A 504 -20.48 10.69 -10.38
N ARG A 505 -19.35 11.36 -10.66
CA ARG A 505 -19.28 12.66 -11.32
C ARG A 505 -20.21 12.75 -12.54
N GLY A 506 -20.98 13.84 -12.61
CA GLY A 506 -21.84 14.12 -13.75
C GLY A 506 -23.18 13.37 -13.72
N THR A 507 -23.42 12.53 -12.71
CA THR A 507 -24.76 12.01 -12.42
C THR A 507 -25.71 13.17 -12.14
N ARG A 508 -26.73 13.33 -12.99
CA ARG A 508 -27.81 14.29 -12.75
C ARG A 508 -28.83 13.66 -11.80
N LEU A 509 -29.09 14.32 -10.68
CA LEU A 509 -30.22 14.01 -9.79
C LEU A 509 -31.53 14.52 -10.40
N ASP A 510 -31.91 13.95 -11.54
CA ASP A 510 -33.22 14.18 -12.13
C ASP A 510 -34.30 13.32 -11.46
N VAL A 511 -35.56 13.56 -11.83
CA VAL A 511 -36.72 12.79 -11.31
C VAL A 511 -36.57 11.29 -11.55
N ASN A 512 -35.91 10.87 -12.62
CA ASN A 512 -35.72 9.45 -12.90
C ASN A 512 -34.71 8.83 -11.92
N ALA A 513 -33.59 9.49 -11.66
CA ALA A 513 -32.59 9.05 -10.69
C ALA A 513 -33.19 8.96 -9.29
N VAL A 514 -33.90 10.02 -8.86
CA VAL A 514 -34.59 10.06 -7.55
C VAL A 514 -35.64 8.95 -7.44
N SER A 515 -36.47 8.78 -8.48
CA SER A 515 -37.49 7.72 -8.49
C SER A 515 -36.88 6.33 -8.39
N ARG A 516 -35.75 6.08 -9.05
CA ARG A 516 -35.02 4.78 -8.96
C ARG A 516 -34.46 4.53 -7.56
N LEU A 517 -33.85 5.53 -6.93
CA LEU A 517 -33.35 5.42 -5.56
C LEU A 517 -34.48 5.08 -4.57
N ILE A 518 -35.59 5.81 -4.66
CA ILE A 518 -36.78 5.59 -3.82
C ILE A 518 -37.36 4.19 -4.08
N GLN A 519 -37.50 3.79 -5.34
CA GLN A 519 -38.02 2.48 -5.71
C GLN A 519 -37.12 1.35 -5.20
N ARG A 520 -35.80 1.47 -5.34
CA ARG A 520 -34.84 0.47 -4.86
C ARG A 520 -34.92 0.31 -3.35
N LYS A 521 -34.89 1.42 -2.60
CA LYS A 521 -35.05 1.43 -1.15
C LYS A 521 -36.34 0.74 -0.73
N ARG A 522 -37.46 1.11 -1.36
CA ARG A 522 -38.76 0.51 -1.06
C ARG A 522 -38.79 -1.00 -1.32
N ASN A 523 -38.17 -1.46 -2.40
CA ASN A 523 -38.06 -2.89 -2.70
C ASN A 523 -37.21 -3.62 -1.66
N ALA A 524 -36.12 -3.00 -1.16
CA ALA A 524 -35.32 -3.55 -0.08
C ALA A 524 -36.08 -3.61 1.25
N GLU A 525 -36.90 -2.60 1.57
CA GLU A 525 -37.77 -2.61 2.75
C GLU A 525 -38.81 -3.73 2.67
N ILE A 526 -39.42 -3.93 1.50
CA ILE A 526 -40.37 -5.03 1.26
C ILE A 526 -39.68 -6.40 1.44
N SER A 527 -38.48 -6.55 0.90
CA SER A 527 -37.74 -7.82 0.92
C SER A 527 -37.22 -8.16 2.32
N SER A 528 -36.74 -7.16 3.06
CA SER A 528 -36.20 -7.32 4.42
C SER A 528 -37.28 -7.33 5.51
N GLY A 529 -38.47 -6.81 5.23
CA GLY A 529 -39.54 -6.62 6.20
C GLY A 529 -39.23 -5.54 7.26
N ARG A 530 -38.22 -4.70 7.02
CA ARG A 530 -37.77 -3.63 7.93
C ARG A 530 -37.82 -2.28 7.23
N ARG A 531 -37.99 -1.22 8.02
CA ARG A 531 -37.82 0.15 7.53
C ARG A 531 -36.33 0.45 7.45
N LEU A 532 -35.88 0.95 6.31
CA LEU A 532 -34.48 1.23 6.03
C LEU A 532 -34.29 2.75 5.86
N GLN A 533 -33.08 3.24 6.09
CA GLN A 533 -32.66 4.57 5.66
C GLN A 533 -31.93 4.45 4.30
N GLY A 534 -31.96 5.50 3.48
CA GLY A 534 -31.03 5.63 2.35
C GLY A 534 -29.96 6.69 2.64
N LEU A 535 -28.72 6.46 2.22
CA LEU A 535 -27.64 7.43 2.20
C LEU A 535 -27.05 7.48 0.80
N VAL A 536 -26.96 8.67 0.22
CA VAL A 536 -26.44 8.90 -1.13
C VAL A 536 -25.23 9.80 -1.04
N PHE A 537 -24.05 9.26 -1.36
CA PHE A 537 -22.84 10.03 -1.61
C PHE A 537 -22.87 10.51 -3.06
N LEU A 538 -22.95 11.82 -3.26
CA LEU A 538 -22.86 12.43 -4.57
C LEU A 538 -21.61 13.31 -4.64
N GLU A 539 -20.80 13.07 -5.66
CA GLU A 539 -19.64 13.90 -5.93
C GLU A 539 -20.07 15.33 -6.31
N ASN A 540 -19.70 16.31 -5.48
CA ASN A 540 -19.94 17.74 -5.70
C ASN A 540 -21.42 18.13 -5.81
N ALA A 541 -22.25 17.57 -4.92
CA ALA A 541 -23.66 17.97 -4.80
C ALA A 541 -23.82 19.48 -4.60
N ASN A 542 -22.86 20.15 -3.96
CA ASN A 542 -22.90 21.57 -3.70
C ASN A 542 -22.74 22.43 -4.96
N SER A 543 -22.02 21.96 -5.99
CA SER A 543 -22.00 22.67 -7.28
C SER A 543 -23.36 22.72 -7.98
N LEU A 544 -24.28 21.81 -7.62
CA LEU A 544 -25.67 21.86 -8.07
C LEU A 544 -26.50 22.87 -7.27
N ILE A 545 -26.06 23.22 -6.07
CA ILE A 545 -26.68 24.17 -5.15
C ILE A 545 -26.17 25.61 -5.39
N GLU A 546 -24.90 25.78 -5.73
CA GLU A 546 -24.27 27.11 -5.89
C GLU A 546 -24.49 27.75 -7.27
N ARG A 547 -25.02 27.02 -8.26
CA ARG A 547 -25.50 27.65 -9.49
C ARG A 547 -26.83 28.34 -9.17
N ASP A 548 -26.94 29.64 -9.47
CA ASP A 548 -28.16 30.46 -9.29
C ASP A 548 -29.43 29.88 -9.97
N ASP A 549 -29.29 28.82 -10.77
CA ASP A 549 -30.37 27.91 -11.18
C ASP A 549 -30.69 26.88 -10.07
N PHE A 550 -30.99 27.33 -8.85
CA PHE A 550 -31.59 26.47 -7.82
C PHE A 550 -33.05 26.19 -8.22
N ASP A 551 -33.21 25.42 -9.28
CA ASP A 551 -34.47 25.16 -9.96
C ASP A 551 -35.49 24.58 -8.96
N GLU A 552 -36.75 25.02 -9.08
CA GLU A 552 -37.87 24.52 -8.28
C GLU A 552 -37.91 22.98 -8.32
N PHE A 553 -37.54 22.42 -9.47
CA PHE A 553 -37.37 21.00 -9.73
C PHE A 553 -36.36 20.29 -8.79
N PHE A 554 -35.22 20.90 -8.49
CA PHE A 554 -34.23 20.27 -7.58
C PHE A 554 -34.73 20.28 -6.13
N ARG A 555 -35.44 21.33 -5.71
CA ARG A 555 -36.10 21.39 -4.38
C ARG A 555 -37.15 20.31 -4.24
N GLU A 556 -37.99 20.11 -5.25
CA GLU A 556 -38.99 19.04 -5.27
C GLU A 556 -38.35 17.65 -5.18
N ASN A 557 -37.22 17.45 -5.87
CA ASN A 557 -36.44 16.22 -5.80
C ASN A 557 -35.84 15.98 -4.40
N LEU A 558 -35.27 17.01 -3.76
CA LEU A 558 -34.76 16.91 -2.39
C LEU A 558 -35.87 16.60 -1.37
N LEU A 559 -37.03 17.25 -1.51
CA LEU A 559 -38.21 16.95 -0.68
C LEU A 559 -38.67 15.50 -0.88
N SER A 560 -38.65 14.99 -2.12
CA SER A 560 -39.00 13.60 -2.42
C SER A 560 -38.05 12.62 -1.75
N LEU A 561 -36.74 12.90 -1.75
CA LEU A 561 -35.73 12.10 -1.04
C LEU A 561 -35.95 12.16 0.48
N GLN A 562 -36.20 13.34 1.04
CA GLN A 562 -36.46 13.53 2.47
C GLN A 562 -37.69 12.74 2.92
N LEU A 563 -38.79 12.81 2.18
CA LEU A 563 -40.02 12.04 2.46
C LEU A 563 -39.80 10.53 2.38
N ALA A 564 -38.86 10.09 1.54
CA ALA A 564 -38.47 8.70 1.41
C ALA A 564 -37.45 8.23 2.46
N ASP A 565 -37.06 9.06 3.44
CA ASP A 565 -36.04 8.76 4.46
C ASP A 565 -34.66 8.50 3.81
N ILE A 566 -34.34 9.27 2.76
CA ILE A 566 -33.05 9.24 2.04
C ILE A 566 -32.28 10.53 2.34
N THR A 567 -31.04 10.36 2.77
CA THR A 567 -30.06 11.42 3.02
C THR A 567 -29.17 11.57 1.78
N LEU A 568 -29.02 12.80 1.28
CA LEU A 568 -28.08 13.17 0.22
C LEU A 568 -26.96 13.99 0.84
N VAL A 569 -25.71 13.59 0.61
CA VAL A 569 -24.52 14.32 1.06
C VAL A 569 -23.60 14.67 -0.09
N ASP A 570 -22.93 15.81 0.03
CA ASP A 570 -21.80 16.13 -0.83
C ASP A 570 -20.55 15.40 -0.33
N ALA A 571 -20.03 14.49 -1.16
CA ALA A 571 -18.83 13.73 -0.86
C ALA A 571 -17.63 14.64 -0.50
N ASN A 572 -17.46 15.79 -1.16
CA ASN A 572 -16.35 16.71 -0.86
C ASN A 572 -16.47 17.35 0.52
N ARG A 573 -17.70 17.67 0.95
CA ARG A 573 -17.94 18.23 2.29
C ARG A 573 -17.71 17.17 3.36
N VAL A 574 -18.21 15.95 3.13
CA VAL A 574 -17.96 14.83 4.04
C VAL A 574 -16.47 14.56 4.18
N MET A 575 -15.72 14.57 3.07
CA MET A 575 -14.26 14.43 3.10
C MET A 575 -13.61 15.48 3.99
N GLY A 576 -14.00 16.74 3.83
CA GLY A 576 -13.55 17.82 4.70
C GLY A 576 -13.85 17.54 6.16
N CYS A 577 -15.04 17.02 6.48
CA CYS A 577 -15.44 16.76 7.86
C CYS A 577 -14.62 15.63 8.48
N ILE A 578 -14.35 14.56 7.73
CA ILE A 578 -13.48 13.46 8.19
C ILE A 578 -12.06 13.96 8.42
N LEU A 579 -11.49 14.75 7.51
CA LEU A 579 -10.16 15.34 7.70
C LEU A 579 -10.13 16.36 8.86
N ALA A 580 -11.25 17.02 9.14
CA ALA A 580 -11.40 17.90 10.30
C ALA A 580 -11.51 17.14 11.63
N MET A 581 -11.99 15.88 11.64
CA MET A 581 -11.91 15.03 12.84
C MET A 581 -10.46 14.84 13.27
N ASP A 582 -9.60 14.45 12.33
CA ASP A 582 -8.18 14.23 12.59
C ASP A 582 -7.45 15.54 12.93
N LYS A 583 -7.66 16.59 12.12
CA LYS A 583 -6.94 17.86 12.28
C LYS A 583 -7.41 18.73 13.45
N TYR A 584 -8.73 18.78 13.69
CA TYR A 584 -9.36 19.71 14.62
C TYR A 584 -10.07 19.02 15.79
N GLY A 585 -10.01 17.69 15.88
CA GLY A 585 -10.65 16.91 16.95
C GLY A 585 -12.17 16.98 16.92
N TRP A 586 -12.78 17.12 15.73
CA TRP A 586 -14.25 17.10 15.62
C TRP A 586 -14.83 15.77 16.11
N ASP A 587 -15.93 15.83 16.86
CA ASP A 587 -16.62 14.64 17.34
C ASP A 587 -17.26 13.88 16.18
N GLN A 588 -16.82 12.63 16.01
CA GLN A 588 -17.35 11.65 15.08
C GLN A 588 -18.88 11.52 15.12
N GLN A 589 -19.49 11.63 16.31
CA GLN A 589 -20.94 11.50 16.47
C GLN A 589 -21.72 12.62 15.78
N TRP A 590 -21.11 13.80 15.58
CA TRP A 590 -21.75 14.89 14.85
C TRP A 590 -21.94 14.52 13.38
N ILE A 591 -20.91 13.92 12.76
CA ILE A 591 -20.95 13.52 11.36
C ILE A 591 -21.94 12.36 11.20
N ILE A 592 -21.91 11.36 12.08
CA ILE A 592 -22.88 10.25 12.08
C ILE A 592 -24.32 10.76 12.18
N LYS A 593 -24.58 11.73 13.06
CA LYS A 593 -25.89 12.38 13.20
C LYS A 593 -26.30 13.06 11.90
N LYS A 594 -25.40 13.75 11.22
CA LYS A 594 -25.65 14.44 9.94
C LYS A 594 -25.89 13.47 8.78
N LEU A 595 -25.18 12.34 8.73
CA LEU A 595 -25.45 11.25 7.77
C LEU A 595 -26.79 10.55 8.02
N SER A 596 -27.34 10.69 9.23
CA SER A 596 -28.62 10.10 9.64
C SER A 596 -29.85 11.00 9.36
N GLN A 597 -29.64 12.23 8.87
CA GLN A 597 -30.71 13.22 8.67
C GLN A 597 -31.28 13.14 7.25
N PRO A 598 -32.58 12.83 7.05
CA PRO A 598 -33.18 12.77 5.72
C PRO A 598 -33.16 14.11 5.00
N GLY A 599 -33.02 14.10 3.68
CA GLY A 599 -32.88 15.28 2.84
C GLY A 599 -31.41 15.60 2.54
N PHE A 600 -31.13 16.84 2.13
CA PHE A 600 -29.76 17.29 1.91
C PHE A 600 -29.07 17.62 3.23
N SER A 601 -27.87 17.07 3.44
CA SER A 601 -27.04 17.34 4.60
C SER A 601 -25.71 17.93 4.16
N ASP A 602 -25.38 19.12 4.69
CA ASP A 602 -24.11 19.80 4.45
C ASP A 602 -22.95 19.21 5.26
N CYS A 603 -23.26 18.30 6.19
CA CYS A 603 -22.36 17.72 7.18
C CYS A 603 -21.60 18.72 8.05
N ILE A 604 -22.01 19.99 8.08
CA ILE A 604 -21.39 21.02 8.93
C ILE A 604 -21.89 20.81 10.37
N PRO A 605 -20.99 20.79 11.37
CA PRO A 605 -21.41 20.63 12.77
C PRO A 605 -22.38 21.73 13.22
N ASP A 606 -23.36 21.37 14.05
CA ASP A 606 -24.39 22.30 14.54
C ASP A 606 -23.80 23.45 15.40
N VAL A 607 -22.55 23.31 15.87
CA VAL A 607 -21.81 24.34 16.62
C VAL A 607 -21.31 25.48 15.73
N PHE A 608 -21.27 25.28 14.41
CA PHE A 608 -20.93 26.32 13.44
C PHE A 608 -22.19 26.91 12.84
N SER A 609 -22.24 28.24 12.76
CA SER A 609 -23.32 28.98 12.11
C SER A 609 -22.76 29.84 10.98
N ALA A 610 -23.43 29.83 9.83
CA ALA A 610 -23.02 30.66 8.69
C ALA A 610 -23.21 32.14 9.06
N ILE A 611 -22.15 32.95 8.92
CA ILE A 611 -22.17 34.37 9.27
C ILE A 611 -22.08 35.27 8.05
N GLY A 612 -21.68 34.77 6.88
CA GLY A 612 -21.45 35.61 5.72
C GLY A 612 -20.57 34.97 4.65
N SER A 613 -19.94 35.82 3.84
CA SER A 613 -19.01 35.38 2.80
C SER A 613 -17.79 36.29 2.69
N VAL A 614 -16.68 35.76 2.17
CA VAL A 614 -15.46 36.51 1.93
C VAL A 614 -15.66 37.47 0.76
N LYS A 615 -15.65 38.78 1.04
CA LYS A 615 -15.71 39.81 0.01
C LYS A 615 -14.42 39.83 -0.81
N ARG A 616 -13.27 39.92 -0.12
CA ARG A 616 -11.95 39.91 -0.75
C ARG A 616 -10.84 39.53 0.23
N PRO A 617 -9.82 38.79 -0.22
CA PRO A 617 -8.59 38.61 0.55
C PRO A 617 -7.73 39.88 0.54
N LEU A 618 -7.01 40.12 1.63
CA LEU A 618 -6.09 41.26 1.81
C LEU A 618 -4.67 40.75 2.15
N PRO A 619 -3.98 40.08 1.21
CA PRO A 619 -2.73 39.36 1.51
C PRO A 619 -1.60 40.28 2.00
N ARG A 620 -1.55 41.55 1.56
CA ARG A 620 -0.56 42.53 2.05
C ARG A 620 -0.71 42.90 3.52
N HIS A 621 -1.84 42.57 4.12
CA HIS A 621 -2.20 42.91 5.49
C HIS A 621 -2.42 41.65 6.34
N SER A 622 -2.09 40.46 5.83
CA SER A 622 -2.40 39.17 6.45
C SER A 622 -3.84 39.14 6.97
N ALA A 623 -4.81 39.57 6.15
CA ALA A 623 -6.19 39.72 6.57
C ALA A 623 -7.18 39.30 5.47
N VAL A 624 -8.43 39.10 5.86
CA VAL A 624 -9.55 38.81 4.96
C VAL A 624 -10.71 39.74 5.28
N SER A 625 -11.36 40.29 4.24
CA SER A 625 -12.57 41.07 4.37
C SER A 625 -13.79 40.17 4.19
N ILE A 626 -14.67 40.15 5.20
CA ILE A 626 -15.86 39.31 5.27
C ILE A 626 -17.10 40.21 5.31
N SER A 627 -18.06 39.93 4.44
CA SER A 627 -19.38 40.55 4.44
C SER A 627 -20.31 39.72 5.32
N LEU A 628 -20.71 40.28 6.46
CA LEU A 628 -21.60 39.63 7.42
C LEU A 628 -23.06 39.73 6.94
N ASN A 629 -23.81 38.63 7.07
CA ASN A 629 -25.23 38.59 6.74
C ASN A 629 -26.06 39.41 7.74
N GLU A 630 -27.29 39.77 7.36
CA GLU A 630 -28.28 40.32 8.29
C GLU A 630 -28.49 39.36 9.48
N ASP A 631 -28.63 39.91 10.69
CA ASP A 631 -28.80 39.18 11.97
C ASP A 631 -27.65 38.24 12.39
N SER A 632 -26.51 38.27 11.68
CA SER A 632 -25.30 37.57 12.12
C SER A 632 -24.46 38.45 13.03
N HIS A 633 -23.67 37.85 13.90
CA HIS A 633 -22.68 38.53 14.74
C HIS A 633 -21.39 37.72 14.83
N PHE A 634 -20.27 38.41 15.01
CA PHE A 634 -18.96 37.79 15.21
C PHE A 634 -18.21 38.53 16.30
N LYS A 635 -17.66 37.80 17.28
CA LYS A 635 -16.92 38.37 18.41
C LYS A 635 -15.44 37.99 18.36
N SER A 636 -14.57 38.90 18.77
CA SER A 636 -13.15 38.60 18.99
C SER A 636 -13.00 37.45 19.99
N GLY A 637 -12.25 36.42 19.62
CA GLY A 637 -12.12 35.17 20.37
C GLY A 637 -12.98 34.02 19.82
N ASP A 638 -14.00 34.30 19.00
CA ASP A 638 -14.73 33.25 18.29
C ASP A 638 -13.85 32.58 17.22
N CYS A 639 -14.13 31.31 16.94
CA CYS A 639 -13.47 30.58 15.87
C CYS A 639 -14.14 30.92 14.54
N LEU A 640 -13.33 31.31 13.56
CA LEU A 640 -13.75 31.54 12.20
C LEU A 640 -13.41 30.31 11.35
N MET A 641 -14.38 29.82 10.59
CA MET A 641 -14.21 28.68 9.71
C MET A 641 -14.56 29.04 8.26
N PHE A 642 -13.69 28.63 7.33
CA PHE A 642 -13.98 28.65 5.89
C PHE A 642 -14.08 27.23 5.35
N LEU A 643 -15.03 27.02 4.45
CA LEU A 643 -15.14 25.81 3.65
C LEU A 643 -14.47 26.05 2.29
N VAL A 644 -13.47 25.23 1.96
CA VAL A 644 -12.65 25.38 0.75
C VAL A 644 -12.61 24.09 -0.03
N SER A 645 -13.41 23.99 -1.10
CA SER A 645 -13.57 22.77 -1.91
C SER A 645 -13.91 21.54 -1.04
N ASN A 646 -12.90 20.91 -0.46
CA ASN A 646 -12.91 19.69 0.31
C ASN A 646 -12.18 19.78 1.67
N ARG A 647 -11.83 21.00 2.13
CA ARG A 647 -11.09 21.23 3.38
C ARG A 647 -11.74 22.31 4.20
N PHE A 648 -11.66 22.17 5.52
CA PHE A 648 -12.00 23.21 6.46
C PHE A 648 -10.75 23.96 6.91
N ILE A 649 -10.87 25.28 7.01
CA ILE A 649 -9.84 26.14 7.59
C ILE A 649 -10.46 26.78 8.82
N GLU A 650 -10.03 26.35 9.99
CA GLU A 650 -10.39 26.95 11.27
C GLU A 650 -9.24 27.75 11.86
N PHE A 651 -9.54 28.94 12.36
CA PHE A 651 -8.64 29.71 13.22
C PHE A 651 -9.43 30.75 14.03
N THR A 652 -8.86 31.19 15.15
CA THR A 652 -9.35 32.35 15.90
C THR A 652 -8.58 33.58 15.41
N PRO A 653 -9.24 34.56 14.76
CA PRO A 653 -8.58 35.77 14.31
C PRO A 653 -7.95 36.51 15.51
N PRO A 654 -6.66 36.89 15.47
CA PRO A 654 -6.03 37.65 16.56
C PRO A 654 -6.70 39.00 16.77
N THR A 655 -7.10 39.67 15.68
CA THR A 655 -7.83 40.92 15.70
C THR A 655 -8.95 40.94 14.65
N ILE A 656 -10.02 41.67 14.95
CA ILE A 656 -11.06 42.04 13.99
C ILE A 656 -11.18 43.56 13.90
N GLN A 657 -11.36 44.07 12.68
CA GLN A 657 -11.35 45.50 12.40
C GLN A 657 -12.54 45.92 11.54
N VAL A 658 -13.17 47.03 11.91
CA VAL A 658 -14.14 47.75 11.07
C VAL A 658 -13.53 49.11 10.76
N GLU A 659 -13.45 49.46 9.47
CA GLU A 659 -12.85 50.72 9.02
C GLU A 659 -11.45 51.00 9.60
N ARG A 660 -10.63 49.95 9.74
CA ARG A 660 -9.26 49.97 10.34
C ARG A 660 -9.21 50.25 11.85
N THR A 661 -10.33 50.16 12.55
CA THR A 661 -10.39 50.26 14.01
C THR A 661 -10.64 48.88 14.60
N SER A 662 -9.84 48.47 15.57
CA SER A 662 -10.02 47.20 16.28
C SER A 662 -11.32 47.24 17.09
N VAL A 663 -12.13 46.19 16.99
CA VAL A 663 -13.42 46.07 17.68
C VAL A 663 -13.51 44.73 18.40
N GLU A 664 -14.34 44.63 19.44
CA GLU A 664 -14.57 43.36 20.14
C GLU A 664 -15.69 42.53 19.51
N GLN A 665 -16.64 43.17 18.82
CA GLN A 665 -17.78 42.51 18.20
C GLN A 665 -18.23 43.30 16.96
N VAL A 666 -18.74 42.57 15.97
CA VAL A 666 -19.41 43.12 14.79
C VAL A 666 -20.79 42.49 14.62
N ASP A 667 -21.78 43.31 14.30
CA ASP A 667 -23.16 42.91 14.03
C ASP A 667 -23.52 43.29 12.59
N GLY A 668 -24.16 42.37 11.87
CA GLY A 668 -24.45 42.54 10.45
C GLY A 668 -25.65 43.44 10.17
N PRO A 669 -25.81 43.93 8.92
CA PRO A 669 -24.94 43.70 7.77
C PRO A 669 -23.76 44.68 7.72
N ILE A 670 -22.53 44.19 7.87
CA ILE A 670 -21.31 45.00 7.82
C ILE A 670 -20.15 44.22 7.22
N ASP A 671 -19.22 44.93 6.58
CA ASP A 671 -17.93 44.37 6.19
C ASP A 671 -16.92 44.58 7.32
N PHE A 672 -16.27 43.51 7.75
CA PHE A 672 -15.15 43.59 8.69
C PHE A 672 -13.91 42.88 8.14
N GLY A 673 -12.74 43.29 8.63
CA GLY A 673 -11.46 42.64 8.38
C GLY A 673 -11.15 41.69 9.54
N ALA A 674 -10.83 40.44 9.24
CA ALA A 674 -10.28 39.49 10.20
C ALA A 674 -8.80 39.26 9.88
N GLU A 675 -7.94 39.38 10.88
CA GLU A 675 -6.52 39.03 10.75
C GLU A 675 -6.38 37.50 10.60
N VAL A 676 -5.55 37.09 9.66
CA VAL A 676 -5.30 35.70 9.27
C VAL A 676 -3.92 35.31 9.80
N PRO A 677 -3.84 34.33 10.73
CA PRO A 677 -2.57 33.85 11.26
C PRO A 677 -1.63 33.31 10.16
N ASP A 678 -0.33 33.32 10.46
CA ASP A 678 0.68 32.68 9.63
C ASP A 678 0.38 31.18 9.47
N GLY A 679 0.64 30.64 8.27
CA GLY A 679 0.39 29.23 7.95
C GLY A 679 -1.00 28.90 7.42
N ILE A 680 -1.94 29.86 7.42
CA ILE A 680 -3.25 29.68 6.77
C ILE A 680 -3.11 29.82 5.23
N PRO A 681 -3.62 28.87 4.43
CA PRO A 681 -3.50 28.95 2.98
C PRO A 681 -4.28 30.16 2.40
N PRO A 682 -3.93 30.64 1.19
CA PRO A 682 -4.54 31.83 0.61
C PRO A 682 -6.05 31.74 0.49
N ILE A 683 -6.74 32.67 1.16
CA ILE A 683 -8.20 32.78 1.13
C ILE A 683 -8.66 33.41 -0.19
N LYS A 684 -9.75 32.93 -0.79
CA LYS A 684 -10.33 33.48 -2.04
C LYS A 684 -11.66 34.21 -1.76
N SER A 685 -12.03 35.11 -2.67
CA SER A 685 -13.36 35.73 -2.65
C SER A 685 -14.48 34.70 -2.79
N ASN A 686 -15.65 35.05 -2.26
CA ASN A 686 -16.92 34.30 -2.25
C ASN A 686 -16.93 33.02 -1.41
N TRP A 687 -15.88 32.73 -0.64
CA TRP A 687 -15.93 31.62 0.32
C TRP A 687 -16.94 31.90 1.43
N LEU A 688 -17.77 30.91 1.79
CA LEU A 688 -18.68 31.01 2.91
C LEU A 688 -17.90 31.03 4.23
N ALA A 689 -18.29 31.93 5.12
CA ALA A 689 -17.72 32.10 6.44
C ALA A 689 -18.69 31.60 7.52
N TYR A 690 -18.16 30.85 8.48
CA TYR A 690 -18.91 30.32 9.61
C TYR A 690 -18.24 30.74 10.92
N THR A 691 -19.02 30.86 12.00
CA THR A 691 -18.52 31.10 13.36
C THR A 691 -18.88 29.96 14.30
N ARG A 692 -17.96 29.62 15.20
CA ARG A 692 -18.22 28.83 16.42
C ARG A 692 -17.87 29.69 17.63
N ARG A 693 -18.86 29.89 18.51
CA ARG A 693 -18.72 30.70 19.73
C ARG A 693 -17.69 30.09 20.68
N ALA A 694 -16.86 30.94 21.28
CA ALA A 694 -15.86 30.52 22.28
C ALA A 694 -16.49 29.80 23.50
N ASP A 695 -17.73 30.16 23.84
CA ASP A 695 -18.44 29.68 25.04
C ASP A 695 -19.01 28.25 24.89
N VAL A 696 -18.95 27.68 23.67
CA VAL A 696 -19.51 26.36 23.31
C VAL A 696 -18.40 25.32 23.12
N LEU A 697 -17.26 25.50 23.79
CA LEU A 697 -16.23 24.46 23.82
C LEU A 697 -16.82 23.18 24.42
N PRO A 698 -16.51 21.99 23.85
CA PRO A 698 -16.83 20.73 24.50
C PRO A 698 -16.16 20.74 25.88
N SER A 699 -16.95 20.61 26.94
CA SER A 699 -16.42 20.36 28.27
C SER A 699 -15.57 19.09 28.23
N ASP A 700 -14.28 19.23 28.54
CA ASP A 700 -13.29 18.17 28.80
C ASP A 700 -12.99 17.17 27.66
N SER A 701 -11.97 17.51 26.86
CA SER A 701 -11.01 16.55 26.33
C SER A 701 -9.61 16.86 26.88
N SER A 702 -9.50 16.95 28.21
CA SER A 702 -8.20 16.70 28.85
C SER A 702 -7.91 15.21 28.71
N VAL A 703 -7.15 14.85 27.68
CA VAL A 703 -6.41 13.59 27.67
C VAL A 703 -5.55 13.60 28.92
N ALA A 704 -5.95 12.81 29.92
CA ALA A 704 -5.08 12.49 31.03
C ALA A 704 -3.88 11.76 30.42
N VAL A 705 -2.71 12.40 30.47
CA VAL A 705 -1.44 11.70 30.33
C VAL A 705 -1.41 10.68 31.47
N PRO A 706 -1.39 9.37 31.21
CA PRO A 706 -1.19 8.40 32.27
C PRO A 706 0.28 8.47 32.73
N ASP A 707 0.48 8.60 34.03
CA ASP A 707 1.77 8.29 34.68
C ASP A 707 2.10 6.79 34.57
#